data_AF-A0A2V9XXV7-F1
#
_entry.id   AF-A0A2V9XXV7-F1
#
_cell.length_a   1.000
_cell.length_b   1.000
_cell.length_c   1.000
_cell.angle_alpha   90.00
_cell.angle_beta   90.00
_cell.angle_gamma   90.00
#
_symmetry.space_group_name_H-M   'P 1'
#
loop_
_entity.id
_entity.type
_entity.pdbx_description
1 polymer ?
#
loop_
_entity_poly.entity_id
_entity_poly.type
_entity_poly.pdbx_seq_one_letter_code
_entity_poly.pdbx_strand_id
1 'polypeptide(L)'
;VEYQIYVDSFGPFGAQLNSHHAFLNLAQVLMYPVDARNAPLTIRFSHVPSEWHIATPLQSASGAYSAENYDRLVDSPVEISTFRELAFDESGGHYRVIIDADPADYDADKVIANLHKIVAAATSWMNDRPFDTYTFFYHFPRGPAGGGMEHAYSTAIDLNAATIQRSLYPFNSVTSHEFFHLWNVKRIRPQTLEPIDYTRENFTRALWFSEGVTSTAEEIIQLRAGLIEEKQFLARLGEQISELENRPAHLTQSAEESSLDAWLEGFDYYRRPERSISYYNKGELLGFMLDLAIRDASQDHTSLRELFQWMNANYARKGRFFDDSNGVREAAEAVSHSDLGWFFSKYVSGREEIPWNDFLRYVGLHIGQFSITVPDPGFIASRNFDGPMSVIAVTPGGEAERAGLQVGDIPIEIQGKPASEESNQQLARMNTGEPITLKVRSRGRDRELQWKVTGRQEVSYQVSAMIRTILMLTLWGLAAPVAALIGFPWTFITGDIRLLYRLFMWGARAGVWISGVRVEPVGLDRFDHSRSYIFMTNHVSNLDPPIQVPLIPRRTSVMVKKELFKTPILGRAMRMGSLVPVDRGNRDAGIEAVRAAKAVVSQGLNMIIYVEGKRSFDGKLLPFKKGPFYLAMECGVPVIPITIVGTHFAMPKTRFAIKPAKVRVIFHPPINPKDFGSRECLMEKVRAVIDSGLPEEYRSLAAASLHEGPSGGRS
;
A
#
# COMPACT_ATOMS: atom_id res chain seq x y z
N VAL A 1 9.09 -45.24 -27.15
CA VAL A 1 8.13 -44.47 -27.96
C VAL A 1 8.96 -43.55 -28.84
N GLU A 2 8.72 -43.55 -30.14
CA GLU A 2 9.36 -42.63 -31.09
C GLU A 2 8.27 -41.76 -31.70
N TYR A 3 8.50 -40.45 -31.75
CA TYR A 3 7.53 -39.49 -32.25
C TYR A 3 8.24 -38.25 -32.78
N GLN A 4 7.53 -37.51 -33.62
CA GLN A 4 7.95 -36.21 -34.14
C GLN A 4 6.92 -35.18 -33.68
N ILE A 5 7.40 -33.97 -33.36
CA ILE A 5 6.57 -32.84 -32.95
C ILE A 5 6.99 -31.61 -33.75
N TYR A 6 6.02 -30.80 -34.13
CA TYR A 6 6.25 -29.47 -34.70
C TYR A 6 6.25 -28.46 -33.55
N VAL A 7 7.32 -27.65 -33.45
CA VAL A 7 7.50 -26.64 -32.41
C VAL A 7 7.93 -25.31 -33.04
N ASP A 8 7.09 -24.30 -32.91
CA ASP A 8 7.33 -22.94 -33.40
C ASP A 8 6.54 -21.91 -32.56
N SER A 9 6.51 -22.15 -31.25
CA SER A 9 5.89 -21.28 -30.25
C SER A 9 6.99 -20.44 -29.61
N PHE A 10 6.99 -19.13 -29.87
CA PHE A 10 7.98 -18.20 -29.33
C PHE A 10 7.68 -17.88 -27.86
N GLY A 11 8.66 -17.31 -27.14
CA GLY A 11 8.46 -16.92 -25.75
C GLY A 11 8.86 -17.99 -24.74
N PRO A 12 8.94 -17.62 -23.46
CA PRO A 12 9.49 -18.49 -22.42
C PRO A 12 8.54 -19.64 -22.03
N PHE A 13 7.26 -19.54 -22.41
CA PHE A 13 6.26 -20.59 -22.20
C PHE A 13 6.28 -21.68 -23.29
N GLY A 14 6.87 -21.37 -24.44
CA GLY A 14 6.81 -22.15 -25.67
C GLY A 14 7.98 -23.10 -25.89
N ALA A 15 7.97 -23.73 -27.05
CA ALA A 15 9.13 -24.38 -27.63
C ALA A 15 9.25 -23.96 -29.10
N GLN A 16 10.46 -23.61 -29.51
CA GLN A 16 10.75 -23.17 -30.87
C GLN A 16 12.03 -23.85 -31.37
N LEU A 17 11.98 -24.34 -32.62
CA LEU A 17 13.14 -24.84 -33.34
C LEU A 17 13.15 -24.20 -34.73
N ASN A 18 14.21 -23.47 -35.04
CA ASN A 18 14.39 -22.86 -36.36
C ASN A 18 15.88 -22.88 -36.77
N SER A 19 16.25 -22.17 -37.83
CA SER A 19 17.65 -22.13 -38.31
C SER A 19 18.59 -21.31 -37.43
N HIS A 20 18.08 -20.55 -36.46
CA HIS A 20 18.86 -19.70 -35.56
C HIS A 20 19.15 -20.38 -34.23
N HIS A 21 18.14 -21.00 -33.62
CA HIS A 21 18.25 -21.62 -32.31
C HIS A 21 17.17 -22.69 -32.07
N ALA A 22 17.31 -23.38 -30.94
CA ALA A 22 16.26 -24.18 -30.33
C ALA A 22 16.08 -23.80 -28.85
N PHE A 23 14.98 -23.12 -28.53
CA PHE A 23 14.53 -22.92 -27.15
C PHE A 23 13.44 -23.94 -26.82
N LEU A 24 13.61 -24.71 -25.75
CA LEU A 24 12.71 -25.81 -25.40
C LEU A 24 12.22 -25.68 -23.96
N ASN A 25 10.94 -25.36 -23.80
CA ASN A 25 10.20 -25.76 -22.60
C ASN A 25 9.87 -27.26 -22.69
N LEU A 26 10.58 -28.08 -21.91
CA LEU A 26 10.52 -29.54 -22.01
C LEU A 26 9.14 -30.12 -21.69
N ALA A 27 8.28 -29.40 -20.96
CA ALA A 27 6.89 -29.82 -20.71
C ALA A 27 6.06 -29.93 -22.00
N GLN A 28 6.37 -29.12 -23.02
CA GLN A 28 5.65 -29.13 -24.30
C GLN A 28 6.10 -30.27 -25.23
N VAL A 29 7.30 -30.80 -24.99
CA VAL A 29 7.98 -31.72 -25.93
C VAL A 29 8.00 -33.15 -25.42
N LEU A 30 8.21 -33.35 -24.12
CA LEU A 30 8.47 -34.68 -23.56
C LEU A 30 7.18 -35.37 -23.11
N MET A 31 6.98 -36.62 -23.52
CA MET A 31 6.00 -37.51 -22.92
C MET A 31 6.59 -38.22 -21.69
N TYR A 32 5.76 -38.50 -20.69
CA TYR A 32 6.15 -39.30 -19.53
C TYR A 32 5.15 -40.40 -19.19
N PRO A 33 5.61 -41.56 -18.70
CA PRO A 33 4.75 -42.56 -18.07
C PRO A 33 4.29 -42.06 -16.69
N VAL A 34 2.98 -41.93 -16.49
CA VAL A 34 2.38 -41.43 -15.24
C VAL A 34 2.90 -42.19 -14.00
N ASP A 35 2.97 -43.53 -14.08
CA ASP A 35 3.43 -44.39 -12.97
C ASP A 35 4.93 -44.29 -12.68
N ALA A 36 5.72 -43.69 -13.58
CA ALA A 36 7.16 -43.51 -13.44
C ALA A 36 7.58 -42.03 -13.38
N ARG A 37 6.64 -41.12 -13.09
CA ARG A 37 6.90 -39.69 -12.90
C ARG A 37 8.03 -39.39 -11.91
N ASN A 38 8.12 -40.17 -10.83
CA ASN A 38 9.13 -40.01 -9.77
C ASN A 38 10.46 -40.73 -10.06
N ALA A 39 10.59 -41.43 -11.19
CA ALA A 39 11.82 -42.13 -11.54
C ALA A 39 12.87 -41.14 -12.09
N PRO A 40 14.17 -41.36 -11.84
CA PRO A 40 15.22 -40.52 -12.41
C PRO A 40 15.24 -40.65 -13.94
N LEU A 41 15.48 -39.52 -14.62
CA LEU A 41 15.51 -39.44 -16.08
C LEU A 41 16.84 -38.90 -16.59
N THR A 42 17.15 -39.23 -17.84
CA THR A 42 18.29 -38.67 -18.57
C THR A 42 17.85 -38.28 -19.97
N ILE A 43 18.24 -37.08 -20.40
CA ILE A 43 18.02 -36.57 -21.75
C ILE A 43 19.36 -36.40 -22.47
N ARG A 44 19.38 -36.68 -23.78
CA ARG A 44 20.51 -36.46 -24.68
C ARG A 44 20.02 -35.72 -25.91
N PHE A 45 20.74 -34.69 -26.30
CA PHE A 45 20.51 -33.97 -27.54
C PHE A 45 21.46 -34.54 -28.59
N SER A 46 20.88 -35.15 -29.62
CA SER A 46 21.61 -35.70 -30.76
C SER A 46 21.53 -34.76 -31.95
N HIS A 47 22.50 -34.81 -32.86
CA HIS A 47 22.49 -34.02 -34.09
C HIS A 47 22.45 -32.50 -33.87
N VAL A 48 23.01 -32.02 -32.75
CA VAL A 48 23.22 -30.59 -32.51
C VAL A 48 24.31 -30.09 -33.48
N PRO A 49 24.07 -28.98 -34.20
CA PRO A 49 25.10 -28.37 -35.05
C PRO A 49 26.40 -28.11 -34.29
N SER A 50 27.54 -28.27 -34.96
CA SER A 50 28.86 -28.20 -34.33
C SER A 50 29.19 -26.87 -33.65
N GLU A 51 28.58 -25.81 -34.16
CA GLU A 51 28.71 -24.42 -33.72
C GLU A 51 27.70 -24.05 -32.62
N TRP A 52 26.69 -24.88 -32.37
CA TRP A 52 25.72 -24.65 -31.31
C TRP A 52 26.19 -25.23 -29.98
N HIS A 53 25.79 -24.57 -28.90
CA HIS A 53 26.04 -24.95 -27.52
C HIS A 53 24.70 -25.24 -26.84
N ILE A 54 24.71 -26.03 -25.76
CA ILE A 54 23.51 -26.37 -25.00
C ILE A 54 23.63 -25.75 -23.61
N ALA A 55 22.65 -24.92 -23.23
CA ALA A 55 22.51 -24.38 -21.88
C ALA A 55 21.21 -24.88 -21.23
N THR A 56 21.33 -25.40 -20.01
CA THR A 56 20.23 -25.86 -19.15
C THR A 56 20.68 -25.82 -17.69
N PRO A 57 19.78 -25.65 -16.71
CA PRO A 57 20.13 -25.79 -15.29
C PRO A 57 20.35 -27.25 -14.84
N LEU A 58 20.16 -28.24 -15.73
CA LEU A 58 20.39 -29.66 -15.42
C LEU A 58 21.87 -30.00 -15.34
N GLN A 59 22.20 -30.98 -14.49
CA GLN A 59 23.56 -31.50 -14.38
C GLN A 59 23.91 -32.36 -15.60
N SER A 60 25.08 -32.11 -16.20
CA SER A 60 25.60 -32.85 -17.34
C SER A 60 26.67 -33.85 -16.94
N ALA A 61 26.58 -35.08 -17.47
CA ALA A 61 27.60 -36.11 -17.37
C ALA A 61 27.74 -36.85 -18.71
N SER A 62 28.93 -36.85 -19.30
CA SER A 62 29.24 -37.54 -20.57
C SER A 62 28.24 -37.25 -21.70
N GLY A 63 27.87 -35.97 -21.88
CA GLY A 63 26.94 -35.52 -22.93
C GLY A 63 25.47 -35.92 -22.70
N ALA A 64 25.11 -36.26 -21.47
CA ALA A 64 23.74 -36.52 -21.03
C ALA A 64 23.40 -35.57 -19.88
N TYR A 65 22.15 -35.14 -19.79
CA TYR A 65 21.65 -34.30 -18.72
C TYR A 65 20.68 -35.10 -17.86
N SER A 66 20.81 -35.04 -16.55
CA SER A 66 20.04 -35.86 -15.61
C SER A 66 19.11 -35.03 -14.74
N ALA A 67 17.96 -35.62 -14.41
CA ALA A 67 16.97 -35.05 -13.50
C ALA A 67 16.47 -36.14 -12.54
N GLU A 68 16.18 -35.74 -11.29
CA GLU A 68 15.75 -36.65 -10.22
C GLU A 68 14.36 -37.26 -10.48
N ASN A 69 13.50 -36.53 -11.19
CA ASN A 69 12.16 -36.92 -11.57
C ASN A 69 11.69 -36.08 -12.77
N TYR A 70 10.50 -36.38 -13.28
CA TYR A 70 9.95 -35.69 -14.44
C TYR A 70 9.72 -34.20 -14.18
N ASP A 71 9.24 -33.84 -12.98
CA ASP A 71 8.95 -32.45 -12.63
C ASP A 71 10.21 -31.59 -12.66
N ARG A 72 11.34 -32.11 -12.15
CA ARG A 72 12.64 -31.44 -12.23
C ARG A 72 13.13 -31.29 -13.67
N LEU A 73 12.86 -32.30 -14.50
CA LEU A 73 13.24 -32.28 -15.92
C LEU A 73 12.47 -31.19 -16.66
N VAL A 74 11.15 -31.13 -16.52
CA VAL A 74 10.33 -30.15 -17.24
C VAL A 74 10.37 -28.75 -16.67
N ASP A 75 10.79 -28.60 -15.40
CA ASP A 75 11.13 -27.32 -14.78
C ASP A 75 12.57 -26.85 -15.11
N SER A 76 13.15 -27.35 -16.22
CA SER A 76 14.50 -27.00 -16.66
C SER A 76 14.49 -26.66 -18.15
N PRO A 77 14.37 -25.38 -18.52
CA PRO A 77 14.40 -24.99 -19.92
C PRO A 77 15.76 -25.29 -20.55
N VAL A 78 15.78 -25.37 -21.87
CA VAL A 78 16.99 -25.66 -22.66
C VAL A 78 17.10 -24.65 -23.79
N GLU A 79 18.25 -23.99 -23.87
CA GLU A 79 18.63 -23.17 -25.02
C GLU A 79 19.74 -23.88 -25.80
N ILE A 80 19.56 -24.02 -27.12
CA ILE A 80 20.54 -24.60 -28.02
C ILE A 80 20.80 -23.65 -29.18
N SER A 81 21.91 -22.92 -29.13
CA SER A 81 22.25 -21.91 -30.14
C SER A 81 23.73 -21.50 -30.06
N THR A 82 24.12 -20.46 -30.80
CA THR A 82 25.42 -19.79 -30.66
C THR A 82 25.44 -18.74 -29.54
N PHE A 83 24.50 -18.79 -28.59
CA PHE A 83 24.26 -17.78 -27.55
C PHE A 83 25.53 -17.25 -26.89
N ARG A 84 25.43 -16.05 -26.35
CA ARG A 84 26.47 -15.49 -25.49
C ARG A 84 26.26 -15.99 -24.05
N GLU A 85 27.27 -16.63 -23.49
CA GLU A 85 27.31 -16.98 -22.07
C GLU A 85 28.19 -16.00 -21.29
N LEU A 86 27.62 -15.43 -20.24
CA LEU A 86 28.29 -14.61 -19.23
C LEU A 86 28.07 -15.26 -17.85
N ALA A 87 28.88 -14.87 -16.87
CA ALA A 87 28.68 -15.32 -15.50
C ALA A 87 29.17 -14.29 -14.49
N PHE A 88 28.60 -14.34 -13.29
CA PHE A 88 29.04 -13.54 -12.15
C PHE A 88 28.77 -14.28 -10.83
N ASP A 89 29.49 -13.87 -9.79
CA ASP A 89 29.25 -14.34 -8.43
C ASP A 89 28.65 -13.20 -7.59
N GLU A 90 27.63 -13.51 -6.80
CA GLU A 90 26.96 -12.53 -5.94
C GLU A 90 26.34 -13.21 -4.72
N SER A 91 26.48 -12.62 -3.53
CA SER A 91 25.90 -13.14 -2.29
C SER A 91 26.19 -14.65 -2.05
N GLY A 92 27.37 -15.10 -2.48
CA GLY A 92 27.86 -16.47 -2.34
C GLY A 92 27.26 -17.49 -3.30
N GLY A 93 26.49 -17.07 -4.30
CA GLY A 93 26.00 -17.92 -5.39
C GLY A 93 26.71 -17.62 -6.71
N HIS A 94 26.69 -18.59 -7.61
CA HIS A 94 27.17 -18.46 -8.99
C HIS A 94 25.99 -18.29 -9.95
N TYR A 95 26.07 -17.31 -10.84
CA TYR A 95 24.97 -17.00 -11.78
C TYR A 95 25.48 -17.09 -13.21
N ARG A 96 24.82 -17.94 -14.00
CA ARG A 96 25.01 -18.04 -15.44
C ARG A 96 23.99 -17.16 -16.13
N VAL A 97 24.43 -16.45 -17.17
CA VAL A 97 23.58 -15.55 -17.96
C VAL A 97 23.73 -15.92 -19.42
N ILE A 98 22.68 -16.51 -19.97
CA ILE A 98 22.60 -17.01 -21.34
C ILE A 98 21.78 -15.99 -22.13
N ILE A 99 22.37 -15.40 -23.16
CA ILE A 99 21.72 -14.38 -23.99
C ILE A 99 21.76 -14.83 -25.44
N ASP A 100 20.61 -15.18 -25.97
CA ASP A 100 20.40 -15.45 -27.40
C ASP A 100 19.69 -14.24 -28.03
N ALA A 101 20.51 -13.32 -28.53
CA ALA A 101 20.09 -12.06 -29.16
C ALA A 101 21.24 -11.45 -29.98
N ASP A 102 20.90 -10.57 -30.91
CA ASP A 102 21.91 -9.75 -31.61
C ASP A 102 22.66 -8.87 -30.59
N PRO A 103 24.01 -8.91 -30.53
CA PRO A 103 24.79 -8.08 -29.61
C PRO A 103 24.57 -6.56 -29.76
N ALA A 104 24.02 -6.09 -30.89
CA ALA A 104 23.63 -4.69 -31.07
C ALA A 104 22.32 -4.32 -30.35
N ASP A 105 21.53 -5.29 -29.93
CA ASP A 105 20.19 -5.09 -29.39
C ASP A 105 20.18 -4.87 -27.87
N TYR A 106 21.31 -5.03 -27.17
CA TYR A 106 21.42 -4.85 -25.73
C TYR A 106 22.81 -4.41 -25.27
N ASP A 107 22.90 -3.93 -24.03
CA ASP A 107 24.15 -3.55 -23.36
C ASP A 107 24.47 -4.56 -22.27
N ALA A 108 25.41 -5.48 -22.56
CA ALA A 108 25.76 -6.58 -21.67
C ALA A 108 26.27 -6.12 -20.30
N ASP A 109 27.06 -5.04 -20.26
CA ASP A 109 27.63 -4.55 -19.01
C ASP A 109 26.53 -3.99 -18.09
N LYS A 110 25.54 -3.28 -18.66
CA LYS A 110 24.40 -2.80 -17.89
C LYS A 110 23.47 -3.92 -17.42
N VAL A 111 23.24 -4.92 -18.26
CA VAL A 111 22.47 -6.13 -17.91
C VAL A 111 23.11 -6.81 -16.69
N ILE A 112 24.41 -7.11 -16.75
CA ILE A 112 25.13 -7.73 -15.64
C ILE A 112 25.17 -6.84 -14.40
N ALA A 113 25.41 -5.54 -14.55
CA ALA A 113 25.42 -4.60 -13.42
C ALA A 113 24.07 -4.52 -12.68
N ASN A 114 22.94 -4.57 -13.40
CA ASN A 114 21.62 -4.59 -12.77
C ASN A 114 21.31 -5.95 -12.16
N LEU A 115 21.74 -7.05 -12.77
CA LEU A 115 21.59 -8.39 -12.19
C LEU A 115 22.26 -8.52 -10.83
N HIS A 116 23.50 -8.02 -10.68
CA HIS A 116 24.17 -7.95 -9.39
C HIS A 116 23.31 -7.26 -8.33
N LYS A 117 22.73 -6.09 -8.66
CA LYS A 117 21.90 -5.32 -7.75
C LYS A 117 20.61 -6.04 -7.36
N ILE A 118 19.91 -6.65 -8.33
CA ILE A 118 18.66 -7.39 -8.11
C ILE A 118 18.93 -8.60 -7.21
N VAL A 119 19.92 -9.42 -7.57
CA VAL A 119 20.29 -10.63 -6.84
C VAL A 119 20.72 -10.29 -5.42
N ALA A 120 21.59 -9.29 -5.23
CA ALA A 120 22.03 -8.86 -3.90
C ALA A 120 20.86 -8.37 -3.05
N ALA A 121 19.96 -7.56 -3.62
CA ALA A 121 18.81 -7.03 -2.90
C ALA A 121 17.81 -8.14 -2.50
N ALA A 122 17.48 -9.05 -3.41
CA ALA A 122 16.52 -10.12 -3.19
C ALA A 122 17.03 -11.17 -2.18
N THR A 123 18.27 -11.66 -2.36
CA THR A 123 18.87 -12.64 -1.43
C THR A 123 19.09 -12.04 -0.04
N SER A 124 19.47 -10.76 0.05
CA SER A 124 19.56 -10.04 1.33
C SER A 124 18.19 -9.86 1.99
N TRP A 125 17.15 -9.56 1.22
CA TRP A 125 15.79 -9.39 1.74
C TRP A 125 15.21 -10.70 2.25
N MET A 126 15.41 -11.81 1.52
CA MET A 126 15.00 -13.14 1.95
C MET A 126 15.91 -13.75 3.02
N ASN A 127 17.14 -13.25 3.16
CA ASN A 127 18.17 -13.84 4.00
C ASN A 127 18.36 -15.34 3.73
N ASP A 128 18.36 -15.70 2.46
CA ASP A 128 18.40 -17.07 1.98
C ASP A 128 18.98 -17.16 0.56
N ARG A 129 19.47 -18.34 0.19
CA ARG A 129 19.92 -18.70 -1.16
C ARG A 129 19.86 -20.23 -1.31
N PRO A 130 18.75 -20.80 -1.83
CA PRO A 130 18.51 -22.25 -1.86
C PRO A 130 19.08 -22.94 -3.11
N PHE A 131 20.21 -22.46 -3.64
CA PHE A 131 20.86 -22.96 -4.85
C PHE A 131 22.34 -22.57 -4.84
N ASP A 132 23.23 -23.36 -5.45
CA ASP A 132 24.63 -22.95 -5.68
C ASP A 132 24.81 -22.22 -7.00
N THR A 133 24.13 -22.70 -8.04
CA THR A 133 24.11 -22.09 -9.37
C THR A 133 22.68 -21.76 -9.79
N TYR A 134 22.47 -20.58 -10.36
CA TYR A 134 21.21 -20.17 -10.99
C TYR A 134 21.46 -19.67 -12.41
N THR A 135 20.55 -19.96 -13.35
CA THR A 135 20.72 -19.59 -14.76
C THR A 135 19.64 -18.62 -15.22
N PHE A 136 20.02 -17.47 -15.75
CA PHE A 136 19.12 -16.56 -16.45
C PHE A 136 19.21 -16.81 -17.95
N PHE A 137 18.09 -17.08 -18.61
CA PHE A 137 17.97 -17.13 -20.06
C PHE A 137 17.28 -15.85 -20.55
N TYR A 138 17.91 -15.17 -21.51
CA TYR A 138 17.39 -13.94 -22.10
C TYR A 138 17.31 -14.04 -23.61
N HIS A 139 16.14 -13.70 -24.15
CA HIS A 139 15.95 -13.39 -25.57
C HIS A 139 15.54 -11.93 -25.72
N PHE A 140 16.13 -11.25 -26.70
CA PHE A 140 15.79 -9.87 -27.04
C PHE A 140 15.28 -9.75 -28.48
N PRO A 141 14.06 -10.24 -28.78
CA PRO A 141 13.54 -10.21 -30.13
C PRO A 141 13.28 -8.77 -30.60
N ARG A 142 13.44 -8.53 -31.90
CA ARG A 142 12.99 -7.29 -32.59
C ARG A 142 11.48 -7.27 -32.90
N GLY A 143 10.75 -8.24 -32.36
CA GLY A 143 9.33 -8.48 -32.58
C GLY A 143 8.56 -8.64 -31.27
N PRO A 144 7.45 -9.39 -31.28
CA PRO A 144 6.71 -9.74 -30.06
C PRO A 144 7.64 -10.41 -29.03
N ALA A 145 7.42 -10.12 -27.76
CA ALA A 145 8.15 -10.70 -26.64
C ALA A 145 7.18 -11.38 -25.68
N GLY A 146 7.62 -12.46 -25.05
CA GLY A 146 6.78 -13.36 -24.28
C GLY A 146 6.71 -13.11 -22.77
N GLY A 147 7.46 -12.15 -22.20
CA GLY A 147 7.47 -11.93 -20.74
C GLY A 147 8.49 -12.82 -20.03
N GLY A 148 8.15 -13.37 -18.86
CA GLY A 148 9.03 -14.23 -18.06
C GLY A 148 8.35 -15.54 -17.67
N MET A 149 9.16 -16.58 -17.45
CA MET A 149 8.75 -17.84 -16.85
C MET A 149 9.75 -18.24 -15.77
N GLU A 150 9.24 -18.62 -14.62
CA GLU A 150 10.00 -18.96 -13.42
C GLU A 150 10.27 -20.47 -13.31
N HIS A 151 11.50 -20.82 -12.93
CA HIS A 151 11.91 -22.19 -12.66
C HIS A 151 12.68 -22.29 -11.34
N ALA A 152 12.78 -23.48 -10.76
CA ALA A 152 13.37 -23.66 -9.44
C ALA A 152 14.86 -23.26 -9.35
N TYR A 153 15.56 -23.26 -10.49
CA TYR A 153 17.00 -22.97 -10.60
C TYR A 153 17.35 -22.12 -11.84
N SER A 154 16.34 -21.54 -12.49
CA SER A 154 16.54 -20.67 -13.64
C SER A 154 15.31 -19.80 -13.88
N THR A 155 15.41 -18.86 -14.81
CA THR A 155 14.25 -18.22 -15.43
C THR A 155 14.55 -17.98 -16.90
N ALA A 156 13.50 -18.03 -17.73
CA ALA A 156 13.57 -17.61 -19.13
C ALA A 156 12.75 -16.33 -19.33
N ILE A 157 13.37 -15.32 -19.94
CA ILE A 157 12.80 -13.99 -20.10
C ILE A 157 12.98 -13.51 -21.54
N ASP A 158 11.86 -13.13 -22.15
CA ASP A 158 11.78 -12.51 -23.46
C ASP A 158 11.33 -11.07 -23.33
N LEU A 159 12.17 -10.15 -23.78
CA LEU A 159 11.89 -8.72 -23.74
C LEU A 159 12.27 -8.06 -25.06
N ASN A 160 11.38 -7.25 -25.62
CA ASN A 160 11.61 -6.60 -26.90
C ASN A 160 12.87 -5.71 -26.86
N ALA A 161 13.75 -5.89 -27.85
CA ALA A 161 15.03 -5.19 -27.95
C ALA A 161 14.89 -3.66 -27.91
N ALA A 162 13.95 -3.10 -28.68
CA ALA A 162 13.73 -1.66 -28.75
C ALA A 162 13.23 -1.08 -27.43
N THR A 163 12.51 -1.88 -26.64
CA THR A 163 12.06 -1.50 -25.30
C THR A 163 13.23 -1.40 -24.33
N ILE A 164 14.11 -2.40 -24.30
CA ILE A 164 15.28 -2.43 -23.40
C ILE A 164 16.29 -1.34 -23.75
N GLN A 165 16.52 -1.08 -25.05
CA GLN A 165 17.41 -0.01 -25.49
C GLN A 165 16.95 1.39 -25.04
N ARG A 166 15.64 1.60 -24.91
CA ARG A 166 15.07 2.87 -24.43
C ARG A 166 15.15 3.00 -22.91
N SER A 167 14.92 1.89 -22.20
CA SER A 167 14.93 1.87 -20.75
C SER A 167 15.18 0.45 -20.25
N LEU A 168 16.06 0.30 -19.26
CA LEU A 168 16.26 -0.97 -18.56
C LEU A 168 15.20 -1.24 -17.49
N TYR A 169 14.25 -0.34 -17.29
CA TYR A 169 13.18 -0.53 -16.31
C TYR A 169 12.37 -1.82 -16.53
N PRO A 170 11.85 -2.13 -17.74
CA PRO A 170 11.12 -3.39 -17.97
C PRO A 170 11.98 -4.62 -17.74
N PHE A 171 13.28 -4.56 -18.10
CA PHE A 171 14.23 -5.61 -17.78
C PHE A 171 14.39 -5.83 -16.27
N ASN A 172 14.57 -4.76 -15.51
CA ASN A 172 14.72 -4.82 -14.06
C ASN A 172 13.47 -5.35 -13.38
N SER A 173 12.30 -4.92 -13.84
CA SER A 173 10.98 -5.31 -13.34
C SER A 173 10.75 -6.81 -13.53
N VAL A 174 10.73 -7.31 -14.77
CA VAL A 174 10.51 -8.73 -15.06
C VAL A 174 11.60 -9.60 -14.41
N THR A 175 12.88 -9.21 -14.50
CA THR A 175 13.96 -9.99 -13.85
C THR A 175 13.79 -10.06 -12.33
N SER A 176 13.38 -8.98 -11.67
CA SER A 176 13.16 -9.00 -10.21
C SER A 176 11.98 -9.89 -9.84
N HIS A 177 10.93 -9.89 -10.67
CA HIS A 177 9.74 -10.73 -10.51
C HIS A 177 10.10 -12.22 -10.62
N GLU A 178 10.66 -12.61 -11.76
CA GLU A 178 11.02 -14.00 -12.04
C GLU A 178 12.09 -14.54 -11.10
N PHE A 179 13.06 -13.70 -10.70
CA PHE A 179 14.06 -14.13 -9.73
C PHE A 179 13.45 -14.31 -8.34
N PHE A 180 12.48 -13.49 -7.93
CA PHE A 180 11.83 -13.66 -6.63
C PHE A 180 10.97 -14.92 -6.57
N HIS A 181 10.43 -15.38 -7.70
CA HIS A 181 9.71 -16.64 -7.78
C HIS A 181 10.52 -17.87 -7.37
N LEU A 182 11.86 -17.79 -7.42
CA LEU A 182 12.76 -18.75 -6.81
C LEU A 182 12.29 -19.16 -5.39
N TRP A 183 11.86 -18.20 -4.59
CA TRP A 183 11.25 -18.44 -3.30
C TRP A 183 9.74 -18.59 -3.44
N ASN A 184 9.04 -17.59 -3.98
CA ASN A 184 7.59 -17.60 -4.00
C ASN A 184 7.03 -18.34 -5.22
N VAL A 185 6.17 -19.34 -4.98
CA VAL A 185 5.63 -20.33 -5.93
C VAL A 185 6.54 -21.50 -6.31
N LYS A 186 7.87 -21.32 -6.49
CA LYS A 186 8.75 -22.48 -6.72
C LYS A 186 9.05 -23.27 -5.45
N ARG A 187 9.08 -22.61 -4.29
CA ARG A 187 9.38 -23.24 -2.98
C ARG A 187 8.30 -22.97 -1.93
N ILE A 188 7.97 -21.69 -1.70
CA ILE A 188 6.80 -21.26 -0.93
C ILE A 188 5.60 -21.43 -1.85
N ARG A 189 5.02 -22.62 -1.87
CA ARG A 189 3.97 -23.01 -2.83
C ARG A 189 2.69 -23.41 -2.11
N PRO A 190 1.50 -23.05 -2.65
CA PRO A 190 0.22 -23.51 -2.13
C PRO A 190 0.05 -25.02 -2.33
N GLN A 191 -0.57 -25.68 -1.34
CA GLN A 191 -0.80 -27.13 -1.36
C GLN A 191 -1.69 -27.56 -2.53
N THR A 192 -2.58 -26.71 -3.02
CA THR A 192 -3.45 -27.02 -4.18
C THR A 192 -2.71 -27.12 -5.51
N LEU A 193 -1.45 -26.64 -5.57
CA LEU A 193 -0.59 -26.78 -6.76
C LEU A 193 0.39 -27.95 -6.63
N GLU A 194 0.26 -28.80 -5.60
CA GLU A 194 1.14 -29.95 -5.38
C GLU A 194 0.36 -31.23 -5.01
N PRO A 195 0.61 -32.37 -5.69
CA PRO A 195 1.45 -32.51 -6.88
C PRO A 195 0.81 -31.87 -8.12
N ILE A 196 1.64 -31.37 -9.04
CA ILE A 196 1.15 -30.80 -10.31
C ILE A 196 0.47 -31.89 -11.12
N ASP A 197 -0.81 -31.77 -11.47
CA ASP A 197 -1.47 -32.69 -12.39
C ASP A 197 -1.37 -32.15 -13.82
N TYR A 198 -0.44 -32.66 -14.62
CA TYR A 198 -0.23 -32.21 -16.00
C TYR A 198 -1.38 -32.58 -16.96
N THR A 199 -2.39 -33.34 -16.51
CA THR A 199 -3.47 -33.84 -17.37
C THR A 199 -4.76 -33.01 -17.31
N ARG A 200 -4.85 -32.06 -16.38
CA ARG A 200 -6.04 -31.21 -16.15
C ARG A 200 -5.67 -29.90 -15.46
N GLU A 201 -6.67 -29.04 -15.30
CA GLU A 201 -6.55 -27.79 -14.57
C GLU A 201 -6.23 -28.04 -13.08
N ASN A 202 -5.30 -27.25 -12.55
CA ASN A 202 -4.94 -27.22 -11.13
C ASN A 202 -5.47 -25.90 -10.54
N PHE A 203 -6.56 -25.97 -9.79
CA PHE A 203 -7.23 -24.79 -9.23
C PHE A 203 -6.61 -24.38 -7.89
N THR A 204 -6.31 -23.09 -7.72
CA THR A 204 -5.84 -22.53 -6.45
C THR A 204 -6.48 -21.16 -6.19
N ARG A 205 -6.69 -20.83 -4.91
CA ARG A 205 -7.14 -19.49 -4.48
C ARG A 205 -5.97 -18.56 -4.18
N ALA A 206 -4.72 -19.02 -4.32
CA ALA A 206 -3.54 -18.33 -3.81
C ALA A 206 -2.68 -17.63 -4.87
N LEU A 207 -3.08 -17.55 -6.15
CA LEU A 207 -2.30 -16.81 -7.17
C LEU A 207 -2.17 -15.33 -6.85
N TRP A 208 -3.14 -14.70 -6.20
CA TRP A 208 -2.98 -13.32 -5.72
C TRP A 208 -1.73 -13.14 -4.84
N PHE A 209 -1.35 -14.18 -4.09
CA PHE A 209 -0.13 -14.21 -3.27
C PHE A 209 1.08 -14.69 -4.07
N SER A 210 0.95 -15.77 -4.82
CA SER A 210 2.07 -16.34 -5.59
C SER A 210 2.55 -15.41 -6.71
N GLU A 211 1.66 -14.61 -7.29
CA GLU A 211 1.90 -13.72 -8.42
C GLU A 211 1.82 -12.25 -8.00
N GLY A 212 0.68 -11.82 -7.47
CA GLY A 212 0.49 -10.42 -7.11
C GLY A 212 1.42 -9.95 -5.98
N VAL A 213 1.55 -10.72 -4.90
CA VAL A 213 2.50 -10.35 -3.83
C VAL A 213 3.97 -10.54 -4.26
N THR A 214 4.24 -11.33 -5.32
CA THR A 214 5.55 -11.32 -6.00
C THR A 214 5.80 -9.98 -6.69
N SER A 215 4.81 -9.36 -7.35
CA SER A 215 4.92 -7.97 -7.84
C SER A 215 5.18 -6.97 -6.71
N THR A 216 4.60 -7.16 -5.52
CA THR A 216 4.94 -6.32 -4.36
C THR A 216 6.42 -6.47 -3.98
N ALA A 217 6.92 -7.70 -3.93
CA ALA A 217 8.32 -7.99 -3.60
C ALA A 217 9.27 -7.43 -4.66
N GLU A 218 8.93 -7.58 -5.94
CA GLU A 218 9.62 -7.01 -7.09
C GLU A 218 9.84 -5.50 -6.91
N GLU A 219 8.78 -4.75 -6.63
CA GLU A 219 8.83 -3.31 -6.40
C GLU A 219 9.73 -2.93 -5.21
N ILE A 220 9.63 -3.67 -4.10
CA ILE A 220 10.48 -3.47 -2.92
C ILE A 220 11.95 -3.77 -3.26
N ILE A 221 12.22 -4.84 -4.00
CA ILE A 221 13.57 -5.25 -4.40
C ILE A 221 14.20 -4.19 -5.30
N GLN A 222 13.49 -3.70 -6.31
CA GLN A 222 13.98 -2.65 -7.19
C GLN A 222 14.33 -1.36 -6.41
N LEU A 223 13.49 -0.98 -5.45
CA LEU A 223 13.72 0.20 -4.61
C LEU A 223 14.96 0.02 -3.73
N ARG A 224 15.09 -1.15 -3.09
CA ARG A 224 16.25 -1.48 -2.25
C ARG A 224 17.55 -1.61 -3.05
N ALA A 225 17.46 -2.07 -4.29
CA ALA A 225 18.56 -2.16 -5.25
C ALA A 225 19.00 -0.78 -5.79
N GLY A 226 18.24 0.28 -5.52
CA GLY A 226 18.48 1.61 -6.08
C GLY A 226 18.27 1.67 -7.59
N LEU A 227 17.42 0.80 -8.14
CA LEU A 227 17.07 0.75 -9.57
C LEU A 227 15.90 1.69 -9.91
N ILE A 228 15.13 2.06 -8.89
CA ILE A 228 14.02 3.02 -8.93
C ILE A 228 14.16 3.97 -7.74
N GLU A 229 13.66 5.19 -7.91
CA GLU A 229 13.55 6.18 -6.84
C GLU A 229 12.21 6.04 -6.10
N GLU A 230 12.13 6.54 -4.87
CA GLU A 230 10.90 6.56 -4.07
C GLU A 230 9.74 7.24 -4.82
N LYS A 231 10.03 8.32 -5.57
CA LYS A 231 9.01 9.00 -6.38
C LYS A 231 8.43 8.10 -7.46
N GLN A 232 9.26 7.27 -8.11
CA GLN A 232 8.82 6.32 -9.14
C GLN A 232 8.04 5.16 -8.52
N PHE A 233 8.44 4.70 -7.32
CA PHE A 233 7.70 3.73 -6.52
C PHE A 233 6.29 4.24 -6.17
N LEU A 234 6.17 5.44 -5.60
CA LEU A 234 4.87 6.02 -5.24
C LEU A 234 3.99 6.34 -6.45
N ALA A 235 4.58 6.74 -7.57
CA ALA A 235 3.86 6.94 -8.82
C ALA A 235 3.23 5.63 -9.32
N ARG A 236 4.02 4.54 -9.36
CA ARG A 236 3.53 3.22 -9.77
C ARG A 236 2.49 2.66 -8.83
N LEU A 237 2.64 2.84 -7.51
CA LEU A 237 1.57 2.47 -6.57
C LEU A 237 0.25 3.22 -6.89
N GLY A 238 0.32 4.50 -7.27
CA GLY A 238 -0.85 5.26 -7.74
C GLY A 238 -1.43 4.73 -9.06
N GLU A 239 -0.57 4.34 -10.00
CA GLU A 239 -0.96 3.71 -11.27
C GLU A 239 -1.67 2.37 -11.03
N GLN A 240 -1.13 1.49 -10.18
CA GLN A 240 -1.75 0.21 -9.83
C GLN A 240 -3.11 0.39 -9.15
N ILE A 241 -3.24 1.36 -8.25
CA ILE A 241 -4.54 1.70 -7.64
C ILE A 241 -5.51 2.21 -8.72
N SER A 242 -5.04 3.04 -9.65
CA SER A 242 -5.86 3.54 -10.76
C SER A 242 -6.33 2.41 -11.67
N GLU A 243 -5.48 1.43 -11.96
CA GLU A 243 -5.85 0.26 -12.75
C GLU A 243 -6.97 -0.55 -12.08
N LEU A 244 -6.84 -0.84 -10.79
CA LEU A 244 -7.85 -1.60 -10.05
C LEU A 244 -9.19 -0.85 -9.99
N GLU A 245 -9.15 0.41 -9.57
CA GLU A 245 -10.33 1.24 -9.30
C GLU A 245 -11.13 1.57 -10.57
N ASN A 246 -10.46 1.69 -11.72
CA ASN A 246 -11.13 1.92 -13.00
C ASN A 246 -11.81 0.65 -13.58
N ARG A 247 -11.62 -0.53 -12.98
CA ARG A 247 -12.32 -1.77 -13.37
C ARG A 247 -13.52 -2.00 -12.45
N PRO A 248 -14.78 -1.90 -12.93
CA PRO A 248 -15.96 -2.13 -12.08
C PRO A 248 -15.96 -3.48 -11.35
N ALA A 249 -15.27 -4.48 -11.91
CA ALA A 249 -15.14 -5.80 -11.31
C ALA A 249 -14.45 -5.81 -9.94
N HIS A 250 -13.73 -4.76 -9.52
CA HIS A 250 -13.06 -4.72 -8.21
C HIS A 250 -14.03 -4.83 -7.02
N LEU A 251 -15.31 -4.49 -7.23
CA LEU A 251 -16.40 -4.61 -6.26
C LEU A 251 -17.19 -5.92 -6.38
N THR A 252 -16.95 -6.73 -7.42
CA THR A 252 -17.75 -7.94 -7.73
C THR A 252 -16.93 -9.22 -7.80
N GLN A 253 -15.60 -9.14 -7.89
CA GLN A 253 -14.68 -10.29 -7.85
C GLN A 253 -13.62 -10.09 -6.77
N SER A 254 -13.42 -11.11 -5.94
CA SER A 254 -12.35 -11.17 -4.93
C SER A 254 -11.01 -11.58 -5.56
N ALA A 255 -9.91 -11.42 -4.81
CA ALA A 255 -8.59 -11.83 -5.28
C ALA A 255 -8.47 -13.37 -5.38
N GLU A 256 -9.12 -14.09 -4.46
CA GLU A 256 -9.19 -15.56 -4.51
C GLU A 256 -10.01 -16.08 -5.69
N GLU A 257 -11.13 -15.42 -6.03
CA GLU A 257 -11.93 -15.77 -7.20
C GLU A 257 -11.15 -15.53 -8.49
N SER A 258 -10.48 -14.37 -8.61
CA SER A 258 -9.61 -14.09 -9.75
C SER A 258 -8.49 -15.13 -9.88
N SER A 259 -7.91 -15.59 -8.76
CA SER A 259 -6.90 -16.65 -8.74
C SER A 259 -7.45 -18.00 -9.25
N LEU A 260 -8.67 -18.39 -8.83
CA LEU A 260 -9.31 -19.61 -9.32
C LEU A 260 -9.64 -19.54 -10.80
N ASP A 261 -10.06 -18.37 -11.25
CA ASP A 261 -10.48 -18.09 -12.61
C ASP A 261 -9.29 -17.89 -13.57
N ALA A 262 -8.04 -18.11 -13.15
CA ALA A 262 -6.85 -17.97 -14.02
C ALA A 262 -6.95 -18.83 -15.31
N TRP A 263 -7.58 -20.00 -15.23
CA TRP A 263 -7.87 -20.85 -16.39
C TRP A 263 -8.84 -20.22 -17.41
N LEU A 264 -9.53 -19.15 -17.02
CA LEU A 264 -10.42 -18.38 -17.89
C LEU A 264 -9.71 -17.22 -18.61
N GLU A 265 -8.43 -16.94 -18.32
CA GLU A 265 -7.68 -15.82 -18.90
C GLU A 265 -7.47 -15.96 -20.42
N GLY A 266 -7.57 -17.17 -20.96
CA GLY A 266 -7.56 -17.42 -22.42
C GLY A 266 -8.86 -16.99 -23.13
N PHE A 267 -9.91 -16.59 -22.40
CA PHE A 267 -11.19 -16.19 -22.97
C PHE A 267 -11.38 -14.66 -22.91
N ASP A 268 -11.57 -14.05 -24.08
CA ASP A 268 -11.75 -12.61 -24.26
C ASP A 268 -12.88 -12.01 -23.40
N TYR A 269 -13.97 -12.76 -23.21
CA TYR A 269 -15.09 -12.33 -22.36
C TYR A 269 -14.68 -12.16 -20.90
N TYR A 270 -13.79 -13.02 -20.40
CA TYR A 270 -13.30 -12.94 -19.02
C TYR A 270 -12.48 -11.67 -18.81
N ARG A 271 -11.62 -11.28 -19.76
CA ARG A 271 -10.70 -10.11 -19.64
C ARG A 271 -11.38 -8.74 -19.56
N ARG A 272 -12.68 -8.66 -19.79
CA ARG A 272 -13.41 -7.38 -19.81
C ARG A 272 -13.38 -6.67 -18.43
N PRO A 273 -13.19 -5.33 -18.37
CA PRO A 273 -13.11 -4.56 -17.12
C PRO A 273 -14.28 -4.75 -16.15
N GLU A 274 -15.48 -4.97 -16.68
CA GLU A 274 -16.70 -5.22 -15.91
C GLU A 274 -16.83 -6.66 -15.38
N ARG A 275 -16.04 -7.59 -15.94
CA ARG A 275 -16.16 -9.03 -15.66
C ARG A 275 -15.13 -9.55 -14.68
N SER A 276 -13.88 -9.08 -14.77
CA SER A 276 -12.79 -9.59 -13.94
C SER A 276 -11.81 -8.50 -13.52
N ILE A 277 -11.07 -8.80 -12.47
CA ILE A 277 -9.84 -8.12 -12.07
C ILE A 277 -8.64 -9.03 -12.34
N SER A 278 -7.45 -8.45 -12.34
CA SER A 278 -6.20 -9.20 -12.33
C SER A 278 -5.79 -9.57 -10.90
N TYR A 279 -5.47 -10.85 -10.67
CA TYR A 279 -4.90 -11.31 -9.41
C TYR A 279 -3.45 -10.82 -9.23
N TYR A 280 -2.75 -10.44 -10.30
CA TYR A 280 -1.49 -9.69 -10.20
C TYR A 280 -1.73 -8.30 -9.61
N ASN A 281 -2.55 -7.47 -10.27
CA ASN A 281 -2.77 -6.07 -9.86
C ASN A 281 -3.42 -5.96 -8.46
N LYS A 282 -4.52 -6.68 -8.20
CA LYS A 282 -5.13 -6.64 -6.86
C LYS A 282 -4.23 -7.32 -5.82
N GLY A 283 -3.54 -8.40 -6.19
CA GLY A 283 -2.62 -9.09 -5.28
C GLY A 283 -1.41 -8.23 -4.89
N GLU A 284 -0.86 -7.44 -5.82
CA GLU A 284 0.23 -6.48 -5.54
C GLU A 284 -0.21 -5.43 -4.51
N LEU A 285 -1.39 -4.85 -4.71
CA LEU A 285 -1.96 -3.88 -3.80
C LEU A 285 -2.25 -4.50 -2.43
N LEU A 286 -2.78 -5.73 -2.40
CA LEU A 286 -2.97 -6.48 -1.17
C LEU A 286 -1.64 -6.78 -0.47
N GLY A 287 -0.56 -7.06 -1.20
CA GLY A 287 0.78 -7.23 -0.64
C GLY A 287 1.28 -5.97 0.07
N PHE A 288 1.13 -4.79 -0.54
CA PHE A 288 1.45 -3.51 0.11
C PHE A 288 0.56 -3.26 1.34
N MET A 289 -0.74 -3.52 1.24
CA MET A 289 -1.65 -3.34 2.37
C MET A 289 -1.34 -4.32 3.52
N LEU A 290 -0.99 -5.56 3.20
CA LEU A 290 -0.62 -6.59 4.17
C LEU A 290 0.71 -6.23 4.86
N ASP A 291 1.69 -5.71 4.13
CA ASP A 291 2.92 -5.15 4.70
C ASP A 291 2.60 -4.07 5.74
N LEU A 292 1.75 -3.10 5.37
CA LEU A 292 1.34 -2.01 6.26
C LEU A 292 0.53 -2.52 7.46
N ALA A 293 -0.35 -3.51 7.29
CA ALA A 293 -1.13 -4.10 8.36
C ALA A 293 -0.24 -4.83 9.37
N ILE A 294 0.73 -5.62 8.90
CA ILE A 294 1.71 -6.32 9.73
C ILE A 294 2.58 -5.31 10.49
N ARG A 295 3.03 -4.24 9.84
CA ARG A 295 3.81 -3.18 10.50
C ARG A 295 3.01 -2.46 11.59
N ASP A 296 1.78 -2.04 11.31
CA ASP A 296 0.92 -1.34 12.29
C ASP A 296 0.61 -2.25 13.49
N ALA A 297 0.30 -3.53 13.23
CA ALA A 297 0.03 -4.52 14.27
C ALA A 297 1.26 -4.82 15.14
N SER A 298 2.44 -4.92 14.52
CA SER A 298 3.70 -5.25 15.20
C SER A 298 4.51 -4.04 15.65
N GLN A 299 4.02 -2.81 15.48
CA GLN A 299 4.75 -1.57 15.79
C GLN A 299 6.12 -1.49 15.07
N ASP A 300 6.12 -1.76 13.78
CA ASP A 300 7.30 -1.81 12.90
C ASP A 300 8.36 -2.89 13.24
N HIS A 301 8.05 -3.83 14.14
CA HIS A 301 8.96 -4.94 14.43
C HIS A 301 9.04 -5.98 13.31
N THR A 302 7.94 -6.15 12.56
CA THR A 302 7.86 -7.10 11.43
C THR A 302 7.17 -6.46 10.23
N SER A 303 7.33 -7.11 9.09
CA SER A 303 6.84 -6.64 7.78
C SER A 303 6.55 -7.82 6.86
N LEU A 304 6.19 -7.56 5.61
CA LEU A 304 6.05 -8.57 4.57
C LEU A 304 7.32 -9.41 4.39
N ARG A 305 8.51 -8.82 4.65
CA ARG A 305 9.78 -9.56 4.66
C ARG A 305 9.74 -10.72 5.66
N GLU A 306 9.38 -10.43 6.90
CA GLU A 306 9.32 -11.44 7.95
C GLU A 306 8.25 -12.49 7.65
N LEU A 307 7.13 -12.11 7.02
CA LEU A 307 6.13 -13.08 6.53
C LEU A 307 6.75 -14.08 5.54
N PHE A 308 7.43 -13.60 4.49
CA PHE A 308 8.07 -14.49 3.52
C PHE A 308 9.17 -15.35 4.14
N GLN A 309 10.01 -14.77 5.00
CA GLN A 309 11.05 -15.53 5.72
C GLN A 309 10.45 -16.61 6.63
N TRP A 310 9.34 -16.29 7.32
CA TRP A 310 8.62 -17.25 8.16
C TRP A 310 8.02 -18.38 7.32
N MET A 311 7.39 -18.06 6.19
CA MET A 311 6.86 -19.06 5.26
C MET A 311 7.98 -19.92 4.69
N ASN A 312 9.11 -19.33 4.31
CA ASN A 312 10.27 -20.08 3.83
C ASN A 312 10.78 -21.06 4.90
N ALA A 313 10.90 -20.61 6.15
CA ALA A 313 11.40 -21.44 7.25
C ALA A 313 10.42 -22.54 7.70
N ASN A 314 9.12 -22.30 7.61
CA ASN A 314 8.09 -23.20 8.13
C ASN A 314 7.41 -24.08 7.08
N TYR A 315 7.47 -23.69 5.82
CA TYR A 315 6.94 -24.44 4.69
C TYR A 315 8.08 -24.97 3.80
N ALA A 316 8.65 -24.11 2.96
CA ALA A 316 9.60 -24.48 1.92
C ALA A 316 10.80 -25.31 2.43
N ARG A 317 11.52 -24.82 3.44
CA ARG A 317 12.70 -25.51 4.01
C ARG A 317 12.38 -26.83 4.72
N LYS A 318 11.10 -27.08 5.00
CA LYS A 318 10.60 -28.32 5.61
C LYS A 318 9.94 -29.25 4.57
N GLY A 319 9.98 -28.90 3.28
CA GLY A 319 9.31 -29.66 2.22
C GLY A 319 7.79 -29.68 2.39
N ARG A 320 7.21 -28.61 2.95
CA ARG A 320 5.77 -28.46 3.16
C ARG A 320 5.22 -27.35 2.27
N PHE A 321 3.95 -27.48 1.94
CA PHE A 321 3.17 -26.50 1.19
C PHE A 321 2.17 -25.82 2.11
N PHE A 322 1.75 -24.59 1.77
CA PHE A 322 0.86 -23.79 2.60
C PHE A 322 -0.61 -23.96 2.16
N ASP A 323 -1.56 -23.84 3.08
CA ASP A 323 -3.00 -23.95 2.79
C ASP A 323 -3.57 -22.66 2.17
N ASP A 324 -3.26 -22.40 0.91
CA ASP A 324 -3.69 -21.21 0.15
C ASP A 324 -3.68 -19.91 1.01
N SER A 325 -4.73 -19.09 0.94
CA SER A 325 -4.81 -17.85 1.73
C SER A 325 -4.79 -18.07 3.24
N ASN A 326 -5.22 -19.23 3.75
CA ASN A 326 -5.13 -19.54 5.18
C ASN A 326 -3.68 -19.67 5.63
N GLY A 327 -2.83 -20.27 4.80
CA GLY A 327 -1.39 -20.39 5.08
C GLY A 327 -0.68 -19.03 5.10
N VAL A 328 -1.11 -18.10 4.23
CA VAL A 328 -0.63 -16.71 4.24
C VAL A 328 -1.11 -15.97 5.49
N ARG A 329 -2.37 -16.16 5.88
CA ARG A 329 -2.92 -15.60 7.13
C ARG A 329 -2.19 -16.10 8.35
N GLU A 330 -1.96 -17.41 8.46
CA GLU A 330 -1.21 -18.01 9.56
C GLU A 330 0.17 -17.38 9.68
N ALA A 331 0.88 -17.21 8.56
CA ALA A 331 2.19 -16.57 8.55
C ALA A 331 2.12 -15.10 9.01
N ALA A 332 1.14 -14.34 8.51
CA ALA A 332 0.94 -12.94 8.88
C ALA A 332 0.63 -12.76 10.37
N GLU A 333 -0.25 -13.60 10.92
CA GLU A 333 -0.61 -13.59 12.35
C GLU A 333 0.57 -14.08 13.22
N ALA A 334 1.35 -15.05 12.75
CA ALA A 334 2.52 -15.57 13.45
C ALA A 334 3.63 -14.51 13.61
N VAL A 335 3.89 -13.71 12.58
CA VAL A 335 4.93 -12.66 12.64
C VAL A 335 4.45 -11.39 13.33
N SER A 336 3.18 -11.02 13.16
CA SER A 336 2.63 -9.80 13.76
C SER A 336 2.14 -9.97 15.21
N HIS A 337 1.98 -11.22 15.66
CA HIS A 337 1.37 -11.57 16.95
C HIS A 337 -0.02 -10.93 17.17
N SER A 338 -0.77 -10.75 16.08
CA SER A 338 -2.08 -10.10 16.06
C SER A 338 -3.04 -10.84 15.13
N ASP A 339 -4.34 -10.79 15.44
CA ASP A 339 -5.39 -11.32 14.56
C ASP A 339 -5.55 -10.42 13.33
N LEU A 340 -5.32 -11.00 12.15
CA LEU A 340 -5.48 -10.34 10.86
C LEU A 340 -6.61 -10.96 10.03
N GLY A 341 -7.45 -11.83 10.60
CA GLY A 341 -8.57 -12.46 9.90
C GLY A 341 -9.50 -11.48 9.20
N TRP A 342 -9.71 -10.30 9.79
CA TRP A 342 -10.48 -9.21 9.19
C TRP A 342 -9.93 -8.75 7.82
N PHE A 343 -8.61 -8.75 7.64
CA PHE A 343 -7.98 -8.32 6.39
C PHE A 343 -8.31 -9.32 5.27
N PHE A 344 -8.10 -10.61 5.56
CA PHE A 344 -8.35 -11.69 4.60
C PHE A 344 -9.84 -11.78 4.24
N SER A 345 -10.72 -11.72 5.25
CA SER A 345 -12.17 -11.82 5.02
C SER A 345 -12.72 -10.67 4.19
N LYS A 346 -12.17 -9.46 4.35
CA LYS A 346 -12.69 -8.25 3.69
C LYS A 346 -12.13 -8.03 2.29
N TYR A 347 -10.83 -8.26 2.11
CA TYR A 347 -10.13 -7.79 0.90
C TYR A 347 -9.50 -8.92 0.06
N VAL A 348 -9.20 -10.08 0.67
CA VAL A 348 -8.63 -11.24 -0.04
C VAL A 348 -9.75 -12.10 -0.60
N SER A 349 -10.56 -12.69 0.27
CA SER A 349 -11.76 -13.47 -0.10
C SER A 349 -13.00 -12.59 -0.27
N GLY A 350 -12.97 -11.38 0.32
CA GLY A 350 -14.05 -10.41 0.26
C GLY A 350 -13.95 -9.45 -0.92
N ARG A 351 -14.97 -8.60 -1.04
CA ARG A 351 -15.14 -7.63 -2.13
C ARG A 351 -15.42 -6.22 -1.58
N GLU A 352 -15.08 -5.99 -0.32
CA GLU A 352 -15.24 -4.67 0.30
C GLU A 352 -14.31 -3.66 -0.40
N GLU A 353 -14.83 -2.46 -0.63
CA GLU A 353 -14.05 -1.34 -1.18
C GLU A 353 -12.87 -1.02 -0.25
N ILE A 354 -11.70 -0.78 -0.84
CA ILE A 354 -10.47 -0.64 -0.07
C ILE A 354 -10.35 0.78 0.47
N PRO A 355 -10.26 0.99 1.80
CA PRO A 355 -10.05 2.31 2.36
C PRO A 355 -8.57 2.71 2.28
N TRP A 356 -8.03 3.01 1.10
CA TRP A 356 -6.60 3.28 0.85
C TRP A 356 -5.96 4.22 1.88
N ASN A 357 -6.66 5.32 2.17
CA ASN A 357 -6.23 6.37 3.10
C ASN A 357 -6.22 5.97 4.58
N ASP A 358 -6.68 4.76 4.92
CA ASP A 358 -6.62 4.17 6.26
C ASP A 358 -5.36 3.30 6.46
N PHE A 359 -4.86 2.69 5.39
CA PHE A 359 -3.57 1.99 5.36
C PHE A 359 -2.42 2.97 5.17
N LEU A 360 -2.45 3.78 4.10
CA LEU A 360 -1.37 4.70 3.71
C LEU A 360 -1.01 5.73 4.80
N ARG A 361 -2.00 6.15 5.58
CA ARG A 361 -1.78 7.07 6.72
C ARG A 361 -0.79 6.53 7.75
N TYR A 362 -0.51 5.22 7.77
CA TYR A 362 0.42 4.61 8.72
C TYR A 362 1.84 5.12 8.48
N VAL A 363 2.23 5.17 7.22
CA VAL A 363 3.53 5.66 6.75
C VAL A 363 3.52 7.14 6.35
N GLY A 364 2.50 7.91 6.75
CA GLY A 364 2.40 9.33 6.43
C GLY A 364 2.15 9.63 4.94
N LEU A 365 1.57 8.68 4.22
CA LEU A 365 1.14 8.83 2.83
C LEU A 365 -0.38 9.07 2.77
N HIS A 366 -0.82 9.64 1.66
CA HIS A 366 -2.24 9.76 1.32
C HIS A 366 -2.44 9.61 -0.18
N ILE A 367 -3.65 9.24 -0.57
CA ILE A 367 -4.08 9.17 -1.96
C ILE A 367 -4.87 10.43 -2.33
N GLY A 368 -4.47 11.07 -3.42
CA GLY A 368 -5.21 12.12 -4.10
C GLY A 368 -5.90 11.55 -5.33
N GLN A 369 -7.11 12.02 -5.61
CA GLN A 369 -7.91 11.63 -6.77
C GLN A 369 -8.07 12.83 -7.70
N PHE A 370 -7.89 12.62 -9.00
CA PHE A 370 -8.10 13.64 -10.02
C PHE A 370 -8.64 13.00 -11.30
N SER A 371 -9.48 13.75 -12.02
CA SER A 371 -9.99 13.30 -13.32
C SER A 371 -9.00 13.69 -14.41
N ILE A 372 -8.61 12.72 -15.22
CA ILE A 372 -7.84 12.92 -16.44
C ILE A 372 -8.68 12.54 -17.64
N THR A 373 -8.43 13.21 -18.77
CA THR A 373 -8.98 12.79 -20.05
C THR A 373 -7.94 11.91 -20.72
N VAL A 374 -8.23 10.62 -20.86
CA VAL A 374 -7.34 9.70 -21.57
C VAL A 374 -7.84 9.46 -23.00
N PRO A 375 -6.92 9.21 -23.94
CA PRO A 375 -7.26 8.77 -25.29
C PRO A 375 -8.04 7.46 -25.24
N ASP A 376 -9.23 7.44 -25.86
CA ASP A 376 -10.03 6.24 -26.03
C ASP A 376 -10.11 5.88 -27.52
N PRO A 377 -9.39 4.83 -27.96
CA PRO A 377 -9.47 4.35 -29.33
C PRO A 377 -10.82 3.69 -29.64
N GLY A 378 -11.68 3.43 -28.63
CA GLY A 378 -13.01 2.87 -28.79
C GLY A 378 -13.04 1.34 -28.88
N PHE A 379 -11.92 0.67 -28.63
CA PHE A 379 -11.83 -0.79 -28.60
C PHE A 379 -10.66 -1.26 -27.74
N ILE A 380 -10.69 -2.53 -27.34
CA ILE A 380 -9.58 -3.24 -26.70
C ILE A 380 -9.25 -4.43 -27.59
N ALA A 381 -7.97 -4.59 -27.93
CA ALA A 381 -7.46 -5.77 -28.59
C ALA A 381 -6.39 -6.42 -27.71
N SER A 382 -6.36 -7.74 -27.73
CA SER A 382 -5.42 -8.52 -26.94
C SER A 382 -4.94 -9.71 -27.74
N ARG A 383 -3.72 -10.15 -27.45
CA ARG A 383 -3.20 -11.42 -27.95
C ARG A 383 -3.33 -12.46 -26.84
N ASN A 384 -3.87 -13.63 -27.19
CA ASN A 384 -3.86 -14.80 -26.32
C ASN A 384 -2.77 -15.77 -26.81
N PHE A 385 -1.73 -15.95 -26.00
CA PHE A 385 -0.60 -16.87 -26.29
C PHE A 385 -0.05 -16.67 -27.72
N ASP A 386 0.08 -17.76 -28.48
CA ASP A 386 0.59 -17.79 -29.85
C ASP A 386 -0.45 -17.38 -30.91
N GLY A 387 -1.67 -17.04 -30.49
CA GLY A 387 -2.75 -16.65 -31.38
C GLY A 387 -2.52 -15.28 -32.04
N PRO A 388 -3.24 -14.99 -33.14
CA PRO A 388 -3.30 -13.63 -33.65
C PRO A 388 -3.94 -12.70 -32.62
N MET A 389 -3.54 -11.43 -32.62
CA MET A 389 -4.25 -10.42 -31.84
C MET A 389 -5.71 -10.38 -32.30
N SER A 390 -6.65 -10.21 -31.37
CA SER A 390 -8.07 -10.10 -31.68
C SER A 390 -8.72 -8.96 -30.90
N VAL A 391 -9.77 -8.38 -31.46
CA VAL A 391 -10.58 -7.35 -30.80
C VAL A 391 -11.50 -8.01 -29.79
N ILE A 392 -11.27 -7.75 -28.51
CA ILE A 392 -11.98 -8.40 -27.40
C ILE A 392 -13.15 -7.57 -26.86
N ALA A 393 -13.10 -6.24 -27.07
CA ALA A 393 -14.16 -5.32 -26.72
C ALA A 393 -14.19 -4.14 -27.70
N VAL A 394 -15.39 -3.64 -27.97
CA VAL A 394 -15.63 -2.39 -28.73
C VAL A 394 -16.59 -1.55 -27.89
N THR A 395 -16.30 -0.27 -27.74
CA THR A 395 -17.11 0.67 -26.95
C THR A 395 -18.49 0.84 -27.61
N PRO A 396 -19.59 0.43 -26.96
CA PRO A 396 -20.93 0.53 -27.55
C PRO A 396 -21.30 1.97 -27.89
N GLY A 397 -21.83 2.19 -29.09
CA GLY A 397 -22.19 3.50 -29.64
C GLY A 397 -20.99 4.41 -29.99
N GLY A 398 -19.76 3.94 -29.80
CA GLY A 398 -18.52 4.67 -30.01
C GLY A 398 -18.08 4.75 -31.48
N GLU A 399 -17.04 5.55 -31.76
CA GLU A 399 -16.57 5.80 -33.12
C GLU A 399 -15.99 4.54 -33.79
N ALA A 400 -15.33 3.66 -33.04
CA ALA A 400 -14.84 2.38 -33.55
C ALA A 400 -15.97 1.44 -34.01
N GLU A 401 -17.06 1.36 -33.23
CA GLU A 401 -18.25 0.59 -33.62
C GLU A 401 -18.92 1.19 -34.86
N ARG A 402 -19.04 2.53 -34.93
CA ARG A 402 -19.60 3.24 -36.11
C ARG A 402 -18.75 3.07 -37.36
N ALA A 403 -17.42 2.97 -37.21
CA ALA A 403 -16.51 2.60 -38.30
C ALA A 403 -16.70 1.15 -38.76
N GLY A 404 -17.39 0.32 -37.97
CA GLY A 404 -17.74 -1.06 -38.31
C GLY A 404 -16.77 -2.10 -37.77
N LEU A 405 -15.98 -1.75 -36.75
CA LEU A 405 -15.14 -2.69 -35.99
C LEU A 405 -16.02 -3.59 -35.12
N GLN A 406 -15.73 -4.88 -35.08
CA GLN A 406 -16.49 -5.86 -34.31
C GLN A 406 -15.59 -6.68 -33.38
N VAL A 407 -16.16 -7.14 -32.27
CA VAL A 407 -15.50 -8.15 -31.41
C VAL A 407 -15.24 -9.41 -32.25
N GLY A 408 -14.01 -9.93 -32.16
CA GLY A 408 -13.52 -11.06 -32.94
C GLY A 408 -12.82 -10.69 -34.26
N ASP A 409 -12.81 -9.41 -34.65
CA ASP A 409 -11.96 -8.96 -35.77
C ASP A 409 -10.48 -9.13 -35.40
N ILE A 410 -9.63 -9.49 -36.37
CA ILE A 410 -8.19 -9.70 -36.17
C ILE A 410 -7.44 -8.47 -36.71
N PRO A 411 -6.84 -7.62 -35.86
CA PRO A 411 -5.94 -6.57 -36.30
C PRO A 411 -4.75 -7.14 -37.08
N ILE A 412 -4.54 -6.65 -38.29
CA ILE A 412 -3.38 -6.97 -39.14
C ILE A 412 -2.36 -5.85 -39.03
N GLU A 413 -2.82 -4.60 -39.19
CA GLU A 413 -1.98 -3.41 -39.10
C GLU A 413 -2.68 -2.31 -38.29
N ILE A 414 -1.95 -1.65 -37.39
CA ILE A 414 -2.37 -0.47 -36.65
C ILE A 414 -1.41 0.66 -37.01
N GLN A 415 -1.94 1.77 -37.54
CA GLN A 415 -1.13 2.91 -37.99
C GLN A 415 -0.02 2.53 -38.98
N GLY A 416 -0.33 1.61 -39.92
CA GLY A 416 0.60 1.14 -40.95
C GLY A 416 1.73 0.24 -40.46
N LYS A 417 1.67 -0.23 -39.19
CA LYS A 417 2.60 -1.21 -38.62
C LYS A 417 1.88 -2.51 -38.29
N PRO A 418 2.54 -3.68 -38.35
CA PRO A 418 1.94 -4.94 -37.91
C PRO A 418 1.36 -4.84 -36.50
N ALA A 419 0.13 -5.31 -36.32
CA ALA A 419 -0.55 -5.28 -35.03
C ALA A 419 0.18 -6.19 -34.01
N SER A 420 0.51 -5.61 -32.86
CA SER A 420 1.23 -6.27 -31.75
C SER A 420 0.86 -5.62 -30.43
N GLU A 421 1.31 -6.16 -29.29
CA GLU A 421 1.09 -5.52 -27.98
C GLU A 421 1.65 -4.08 -27.93
N GLU A 422 2.71 -3.77 -28.69
CA GLU A 422 3.20 -2.38 -28.84
C GLU A 422 2.14 -1.44 -29.43
N SER A 423 1.20 -1.96 -30.23
CA SER A 423 0.12 -1.17 -30.79
C SER A 423 -0.83 -0.64 -29.70
N ASN A 424 -1.09 -1.41 -28.64
CA ASN A 424 -1.89 -0.94 -27.50
C ASN A 424 -1.20 0.24 -26.81
N GLN A 425 0.12 0.16 -26.59
CA GLN A 425 0.91 1.25 -26.04
C GLN A 425 0.95 2.48 -26.96
N GLN A 426 0.97 2.27 -28.28
CA GLN A 426 0.92 3.36 -29.27
C GLN A 426 -0.44 4.06 -29.23
N LEU A 427 -1.54 3.31 -29.21
CA LEU A 427 -2.90 3.85 -29.13
C LEU A 427 -3.10 4.67 -27.84
N ALA A 428 -2.57 4.20 -26.71
CA ALA A 428 -2.63 4.91 -25.43
C ALA A 428 -1.88 6.26 -25.42
N ARG A 429 -0.96 6.49 -26.37
CA ARG A 429 -0.17 7.72 -26.51
C ARG A 429 -0.73 8.71 -27.54
N MET A 430 -1.77 8.32 -28.29
CA MET A 430 -2.38 9.20 -29.28
C MET A 430 -3.10 10.37 -28.62
N ASN A 431 -3.35 11.46 -29.36
CA ASN A 431 -4.14 12.57 -28.85
C ASN A 431 -5.62 12.42 -29.22
N THR A 432 -6.52 12.94 -28.38
CA THR A 432 -7.95 13.05 -28.74
C THR A 432 -8.11 13.84 -30.04
N GLY A 433 -8.89 13.31 -30.98
CA GLY A 433 -9.12 13.86 -32.31
C GLY A 433 -8.14 13.39 -33.39
N GLU A 434 -7.05 12.71 -33.02
CA GLU A 434 -6.11 12.11 -33.96
C GLU A 434 -6.75 10.92 -34.70
N PRO A 435 -6.51 10.73 -36.02
CA PRO A 435 -7.10 9.61 -36.76
C PRO A 435 -6.41 8.29 -36.44
N ILE A 436 -7.19 7.24 -36.17
CA ILE A 436 -6.75 5.85 -36.15
C ILE A 436 -7.01 5.24 -37.52
N THR A 437 -5.99 4.60 -38.09
CA THR A 437 -6.15 3.69 -39.24
C THR A 437 -5.85 2.26 -38.77
N LEU A 438 -6.83 1.38 -38.96
CA LEU A 438 -6.78 -0.02 -38.56
C LEU A 438 -7.13 -0.92 -39.76
N LYS A 439 -6.22 -1.82 -40.11
CA LYS A 439 -6.49 -2.90 -41.08
C LYS A 439 -6.83 -4.16 -40.30
N VAL A 440 -8.03 -4.67 -40.50
CA VAL A 440 -8.53 -5.88 -39.82
C VAL A 440 -8.88 -6.98 -40.80
N ARG A 441 -8.76 -8.23 -40.35
CA ARG A 441 -9.37 -9.39 -41.00
C ARG A 441 -10.66 -9.73 -40.27
N SER A 442 -11.78 -9.59 -40.98
CA SER A 442 -13.12 -9.93 -40.50
C SER A 442 -13.73 -11.02 -41.36
N ARG A 443 -14.03 -12.19 -40.78
CA ARG A 443 -14.59 -13.36 -41.49
C ARG A 443 -13.84 -13.71 -42.78
N GLY A 444 -12.51 -13.68 -42.73
CA GLY A 444 -11.63 -14.02 -43.86
C GLY A 444 -11.45 -12.92 -44.92
N ARG A 445 -11.99 -11.71 -44.72
CA ARG A 445 -11.78 -10.57 -45.62
C ARG A 445 -11.05 -9.44 -44.90
N ASP A 446 -10.08 -8.85 -45.59
CA ASP A 446 -9.32 -7.71 -45.08
C ASP A 446 -10.09 -6.42 -45.35
N ARG A 447 -10.19 -5.56 -44.34
CA ARG A 447 -10.86 -4.26 -44.40
C ARG A 447 -9.99 -3.22 -43.73
N GLU A 448 -9.93 -2.04 -44.31
CA GLU A 448 -9.33 -0.87 -43.67
C GLU A 448 -10.45 -0.02 -43.05
N LEU A 449 -10.28 0.33 -41.79
CA LEU A 449 -11.20 1.10 -40.97
C LEU A 449 -10.48 2.36 -40.48
N GLN A 450 -11.19 3.48 -40.44
CA GLN A 450 -10.63 4.74 -39.98
C GLN A 450 -11.65 5.52 -39.15
N TRP A 451 -11.22 6.07 -38.02
CA TRP A 451 -12.02 6.96 -37.16
C TRP A 451 -11.11 7.88 -36.35
N LYS A 452 -11.69 8.77 -35.54
CA LYS A 452 -10.92 9.66 -34.65
C LYS A 452 -10.92 9.15 -33.23
N VAL A 453 -9.76 9.21 -32.56
CA VAL A 453 -9.62 8.93 -31.12
C VAL A 453 -10.54 9.86 -30.34
N THR A 454 -11.33 9.29 -29.43
CA THR A 454 -12.16 10.08 -28.50
C THR A 454 -11.45 10.28 -27.17
N GLY A 455 -12.02 11.07 -26.27
CA GLY A 455 -11.51 11.21 -24.90
C GLY A 455 -12.50 10.59 -23.93
N ARG A 456 -12.02 9.75 -23.02
CA ARG A 456 -12.82 9.29 -21.87
C ARG A 456 -12.26 9.90 -20.58
N GLN A 457 -13.17 10.27 -19.68
CA GLN A 457 -12.76 10.69 -18.34
C GLN A 457 -12.41 9.45 -17.53
N GLU A 458 -11.20 9.42 -17.00
CA GLU A 458 -10.76 8.42 -16.06
C GLU A 458 -10.40 9.06 -14.74
N VAL A 459 -10.66 8.32 -13.67
CA VAL A 459 -10.17 8.68 -12.35
C VAL A 459 -8.74 8.17 -12.25
N SER A 460 -7.81 9.08 -11.97
CA SER A 460 -6.44 8.73 -11.64
C SER A 460 -6.16 9.02 -10.17
N TYR A 461 -5.33 8.17 -9.59
CA TYR A 461 -4.92 8.22 -8.20
C TYR A 461 -3.43 8.48 -8.09
N GLN A 462 -3.05 9.36 -7.17
CA GLN A 462 -1.65 9.67 -6.89
C GLN A 462 -1.38 9.50 -5.39
N VAL A 463 -0.38 8.69 -5.07
CA VAL A 463 0.12 8.55 -3.70
C VAL A 463 1.17 9.62 -3.44
N SER A 464 1.03 10.36 -2.36
CA SER A 464 1.99 11.40 -1.99
C SER A 464 2.17 11.57 -0.48
N ALA A 465 3.34 12.06 -0.07
CA ALA A 465 3.65 12.35 1.31
C ALA A 465 2.77 13.49 1.86
N MET A 466 2.45 13.43 3.15
CA MET A 466 1.71 14.48 3.84
C MET A 466 2.58 15.72 4.12
N ILE A 467 2.96 16.46 3.07
CA ILE A 467 3.85 17.63 3.09
C ILE A 467 3.45 18.66 4.16
N ARG A 468 2.16 18.83 4.43
CA ARG A 468 1.65 19.79 5.43
C ARG A 468 2.01 19.44 6.87
N THR A 469 2.10 18.15 7.20
CA THR A 469 2.58 17.71 8.52
C THR A 469 4.05 18.07 8.67
N ILE A 470 4.85 17.81 7.63
CA ILE A 470 6.28 18.14 7.61
C ILE A 470 6.47 19.65 7.75
N LEU A 471 5.76 20.45 6.95
CA LEU A 471 5.83 21.92 7.03
C LEU A 471 5.44 22.44 8.41
N MET A 472 4.43 21.88 9.05
CA MET A 472 4.04 22.26 10.41
C MET A 472 5.13 21.89 11.42
N LEU A 473 5.66 20.67 11.38
CA LEU A 473 6.72 20.22 12.28
C LEU A 473 7.99 21.05 12.10
N THR A 474 8.34 21.40 10.85
CA THR A 474 9.44 22.30 10.53
C THR A 474 9.18 23.70 11.08
N LEU A 475 7.98 24.27 10.90
CA LEU A 475 7.63 25.55 11.50
C LEU A 475 7.79 25.51 13.03
N TRP A 476 7.24 24.50 13.71
CA TRP A 476 7.35 24.38 15.16
C TRP A 476 8.79 24.15 15.63
N GLY A 477 9.55 23.34 14.90
CA GLY A 477 10.96 23.08 15.15
C GLY A 477 11.85 24.30 15.00
N LEU A 478 11.53 25.22 14.06
CA LEU A 478 12.25 26.48 13.86
C LEU A 478 11.74 27.61 14.77
N ALA A 479 10.42 27.69 14.98
CA ALA A 479 9.81 28.74 15.79
C ALA A 479 10.11 28.59 17.28
N ALA A 480 10.23 27.36 17.79
CA ALA A 480 10.51 27.12 19.21
C ALA A 480 11.89 27.65 19.65
N PRO A 481 13.01 27.39 18.94
CA PRO A 481 14.30 28.01 19.23
C PRO A 481 14.29 29.54 19.12
N VAL A 482 13.62 30.11 18.11
CA VAL A 482 13.54 31.57 17.95
C VAL A 482 12.74 32.20 19.09
N ALA A 483 11.59 31.61 19.43
CA ALA A 483 10.79 32.04 20.57
C ALA A 483 11.54 31.85 21.89
N ALA A 484 12.41 30.84 21.98
CA ALA A 484 13.27 30.64 23.13
C ALA A 484 14.35 31.73 23.23
N LEU A 485 15.08 32.00 22.14
CA LEU A 485 16.18 32.97 22.10
C LEU A 485 15.73 34.41 22.35
N ILE A 486 14.51 34.77 21.92
CA ILE A 486 13.97 36.12 22.14
C ILE A 486 13.12 36.16 23.42
N GLY A 487 12.22 35.20 23.57
CA GLY A 487 11.20 35.21 24.60
C GLY A 487 11.73 34.85 25.99
N PHE A 488 12.67 33.92 26.14
CA PHE A 488 13.24 33.62 27.46
C PHE A 488 14.08 34.79 28.01
N PRO A 489 15.05 35.38 27.27
CA PRO A 489 15.81 36.52 27.78
C PRO A 489 14.91 37.70 28.14
N TRP A 490 13.96 38.05 27.27
CA TRP A 490 12.99 39.12 27.57
C TRP A 490 12.21 38.83 28.85
N THR A 491 11.66 37.62 28.97
CA THR A 491 10.87 37.20 30.13
C THR A 491 11.70 37.26 31.41
N PHE A 492 12.96 36.81 31.39
CA PHE A 492 13.82 36.82 32.58
C PHE A 492 14.33 38.21 32.95
N ILE A 493 14.56 39.09 31.98
CA ILE A 493 14.99 40.47 32.23
C ILE A 493 13.83 41.33 32.75
N THR A 494 12.65 41.23 32.12
CA THR A 494 11.50 42.10 32.42
C THR A 494 10.56 41.54 33.48
N GLY A 495 10.64 40.24 33.77
CA GLY A 495 9.64 39.52 34.56
C GLY A 495 8.31 39.30 33.82
N ASP A 496 8.17 39.76 32.57
CA ASP A 496 6.92 39.72 31.81
C ASP A 496 6.87 38.56 30.81
N ILE A 497 6.06 37.55 31.13
CA ILE A 497 5.84 36.36 30.30
C ILE A 497 4.90 36.61 29.09
N ARG A 498 4.27 37.79 28.97
CA ARG A 498 3.27 38.06 27.91
C ARG A 498 3.85 37.93 26.50
N LEU A 499 5.11 38.31 26.29
CA LEU A 499 5.75 38.15 24.97
C LEU A 499 5.89 36.67 24.61
N LEU A 500 6.46 35.88 25.53
CA LEU A 500 6.66 34.45 25.31
C LEU A 500 5.32 33.72 25.10
N TYR A 501 4.29 34.08 25.88
CA TYR A 501 2.93 33.57 25.67
C TYR A 501 2.39 33.90 24.28
N ARG A 502 2.52 35.16 23.81
CA ARG A 502 2.06 35.57 22.46
C ARG A 502 2.77 34.80 21.35
N LEU A 503 4.08 34.57 21.47
CA LEU A 503 4.85 33.78 20.51
C LEU A 503 4.38 32.33 20.45
N PHE A 504 4.14 31.70 21.61
CA PHE A 504 3.57 30.34 21.65
C PHE A 504 2.16 30.27 21.06
N MET A 505 1.28 31.23 21.38
CA MET A 505 -0.08 31.28 20.81
C MET A 505 -0.05 31.49 19.28
N TRP A 506 0.85 32.33 18.80
CA TRP A 506 1.05 32.53 17.37
C TRP A 506 1.57 31.25 16.69
N GLY A 507 2.60 30.61 17.24
CA GLY A 507 3.14 29.37 16.70
C GLY A 507 2.14 28.22 16.68
N ALA A 508 1.32 28.09 17.72
CA ALA A 508 0.23 27.12 17.78
C ALA A 508 -0.80 27.37 16.66
N ARG A 509 -1.30 28.61 16.52
CA ARG A 509 -2.26 28.99 15.46
C ARG A 509 -1.68 28.79 14.06
N ALA A 510 -0.44 29.23 13.83
CA ALA A 510 0.23 29.10 12.55
C ALA A 510 0.45 27.63 12.16
N GLY A 511 0.87 26.78 13.11
CA GLY A 511 1.02 25.34 12.86
C GLY A 511 -0.30 24.65 12.51
N VAL A 512 -1.36 24.92 13.28
CA VAL A 512 -2.72 24.42 12.98
C VAL A 512 -3.16 24.86 11.59
N TRP A 513 -2.94 26.13 11.23
CA TRP A 513 -3.28 26.65 9.91
C TRP A 513 -2.50 25.98 8.77
N ILE A 514 -1.17 25.83 8.90
CA ILE A 514 -0.32 25.14 7.90
C ILE A 514 -0.71 23.68 7.73
N SER A 515 -1.12 23.00 8.81
CA SER A 515 -1.60 21.62 8.74
C SER A 515 -2.89 21.45 7.93
N GLY A 516 -3.56 22.55 7.56
CA GLY A 516 -4.80 22.55 6.80
C GLY A 516 -6.06 22.32 7.65
N VAL A 517 -5.92 22.33 8.97
CA VAL A 517 -7.05 22.22 9.90
C VAL A 517 -7.82 23.55 9.94
N ARG A 518 -9.10 23.50 9.59
CA ARG A 518 -10.03 24.63 9.64
C ARG A 518 -10.79 24.58 10.96
N VAL A 519 -10.54 25.54 11.83
CA VAL A 519 -11.15 25.61 13.16
C VAL A 519 -12.42 26.47 13.11
N GLU A 520 -13.55 25.91 13.54
CA GLU A 520 -14.85 26.56 13.67
C GLU A 520 -15.20 26.72 15.16
N PRO A 521 -14.88 27.87 15.79
CA PRO A 521 -15.30 28.14 17.16
C PRO A 521 -16.77 28.55 17.20
N VAL A 522 -17.54 27.97 18.13
CA VAL A 522 -18.97 28.27 18.33
C VAL A 522 -19.19 28.66 19.79
N GLY A 523 -19.97 29.71 20.06
CA GLY A 523 -20.39 30.08 21.41
C GLY A 523 -19.37 30.88 22.24
N LEU A 524 -18.35 31.46 21.60
CA LEU A 524 -17.41 32.37 22.28
C LEU A 524 -18.09 33.63 22.84
N ASP A 525 -19.22 34.03 22.28
CA ASP A 525 -20.07 35.15 22.68
C ASP A 525 -20.96 34.86 23.91
N ARG A 526 -20.99 33.61 24.40
CA ARG A 526 -21.90 33.16 25.46
C ARG A 526 -21.40 33.41 26.88
N PHE A 527 -20.23 34.04 27.05
CA PHE A 527 -19.66 34.33 28.36
C PHE A 527 -18.85 35.64 28.31
N ASP A 528 -18.74 36.30 29.46
CA ASP A 528 -18.04 37.58 29.60
C ASP A 528 -16.51 37.35 29.63
N HIS A 529 -15.79 37.87 28.63
CA HIS A 529 -14.34 37.71 28.45
C HIS A 529 -13.49 38.44 29.50
N SER A 530 -14.08 39.33 30.30
CA SER A 530 -13.39 40.04 31.37
C SER A 530 -13.20 39.18 32.63
N ARG A 531 -14.01 38.13 32.79
CA ARG A 531 -13.98 37.21 33.94
C ARG A 531 -13.04 36.03 33.72
N SER A 532 -12.66 35.39 34.82
CA SER A 532 -11.89 34.14 34.81
C SER A 532 -12.81 32.93 34.87
N TYR A 533 -12.45 31.86 34.18
CA TYR A 533 -13.22 30.61 34.10
C TYR A 533 -12.31 29.38 34.17
N ILE A 534 -12.91 28.25 34.55
CA ILE A 534 -12.33 26.92 34.37
C ILE A 534 -12.99 26.29 33.14
N PHE A 535 -12.24 26.11 32.07
CA PHE A 535 -12.68 25.43 30.86
C PHE A 535 -12.50 23.92 31.01
N MET A 536 -13.58 23.16 30.85
CA MET A 536 -13.57 21.71 30.98
C MET A 536 -13.93 21.07 29.66
N THR A 537 -13.06 20.19 29.12
CA THR A 537 -13.21 19.69 27.75
C THR A 537 -12.88 18.20 27.61
N ASN A 538 -13.49 17.56 26.60
CA ASN A 538 -13.07 16.23 26.15
C ASN A 538 -11.70 16.30 25.45
N HIS A 539 -10.99 15.18 25.43
CA HIS A 539 -9.64 15.04 24.91
C HIS A 539 -9.56 13.87 23.95
N VAL A 540 -9.40 14.17 22.66
CA VAL A 540 -9.42 13.15 21.59
C VAL A 540 -8.20 13.24 20.67
N SER A 541 -7.36 14.27 20.80
CA SER A 541 -6.14 14.42 19.99
C SER A 541 -5.03 15.24 20.67
N ASN A 542 -3.79 15.09 20.19
CA ASN A 542 -2.70 16.01 20.55
C ASN A 542 -2.89 17.40 19.92
N LEU A 543 -3.80 17.56 18.95
CA LEU A 543 -4.19 18.85 18.39
C LEU A 543 -5.11 19.67 19.30
N ASP A 544 -5.72 19.06 20.32
CA ASP A 544 -6.71 19.77 21.15
C ASP A 544 -6.09 21.00 21.85
N PRO A 545 -4.94 20.92 22.56
CA PRO A 545 -4.37 22.09 23.22
C PRO A 545 -3.90 23.18 22.24
N PRO A 546 -3.15 22.88 21.14
CA PRO A 546 -2.80 23.87 20.13
C PRO A 546 -3.99 24.57 19.47
N ILE A 547 -5.16 23.93 19.42
CA ILE A 547 -6.39 24.52 18.88
C ILE A 547 -7.14 25.34 19.94
N GLN A 548 -7.37 24.76 21.12
CA GLN A 548 -8.27 25.33 22.13
C GLN A 548 -7.64 26.47 22.92
N VAL A 549 -6.38 26.33 23.34
CA VAL A 549 -5.73 27.34 24.21
C VAL A 549 -5.66 28.70 23.51
N PRO A 550 -5.32 28.81 22.22
CA PRO A 550 -5.37 30.10 21.53
C PRO A 550 -6.78 30.65 21.28
N LEU A 551 -7.85 29.85 21.37
CA LEU A 551 -9.23 30.35 21.22
C LEU A 551 -9.74 31.00 22.51
N ILE A 552 -9.22 30.60 23.66
CA ILE A 552 -9.67 31.11 24.95
C ILE A 552 -9.21 32.58 25.13
N PRO A 553 -10.12 33.52 25.45
CA PRO A 553 -9.75 34.89 25.74
C PRO A 553 -8.79 35.00 26.93
N ARG A 554 -7.92 36.02 26.93
CA ARG A 554 -6.90 36.25 27.98
C ARG A 554 -5.91 35.08 28.13
N ARG A 555 -5.03 35.17 29.13
CA ARG A 555 -4.04 34.14 29.41
C ARG A 555 -4.71 32.94 30.09
N THR A 556 -4.38 31.75 29.58
CA THR A 556 -4.91 30.49 30.08
C THR A 556 -3.78 29.61 30.57
N SER A 557 -3.91 29.11 31.79
CA SER A 557 -3.03 28.10 32.37
C SER A 557 -3.49 26.70 32.00
N VAL A 558 -2.53 25.78 31.92
CA VAL A 558 -2.74 24.38 31.58
C VAL A 558 -2.05 23.52 32.63
N MET A 559 -2.68 22.39 32.95
CA MET A 559 -2.06 21.33 33.74
C MET A 559 -1.10 20.50 32.88
N VAL A 560 0.18 20.49 33.24
CA VAL A 560 1.27 19.88 32.48
C VAL A 560 2.07 18.88 33.31
N LYS A 561 2.70 17.92 32.64
CA LYS A 561 3.45 16.82 33.26
C LYS A 561 4.59 17.36 34.14
N LYS A 562 4.66 16.95 35.42
CA LYS A 562 5.60 17.48 36.43
C LYS A 562 7.07 17.38 36.00
N GLU A 563 7.43 16.35 35.23
CA GLU A 563 8.79 16.14 34.72
C GLU A 563 9.31 17.31 33.87
N LEU A 564 8.44 18.03 33.16
CA LEU A 564 8.82 19.16 32.31
C LEU A 564 9.39 20.34 33.12
N PHE A 565 9.04 20.45 34.40
CA PHE A 565 9.53 21.51 35.29
C PHE A 565 10.95 21.26 35.80
N LYS A 566 11.54 20.07 35.55
CA LYS A 566 12.90 19.74 35.95
C LYS A 566 13.95 20.39 35.04
N THR A 567 13.58 20.77 33.82
CA THR A 567 14.46 21.46 32.88
C THR A 567 14.69 22.92 33.34
N PRO A 568 15.93 23.40 33.55
CA PRO A 568 16.17 24.68 34.25
C PRO A 568 15.50 25.92 33.63
N ILE A 569 15.73 26.15 32.33
CA ILE A 569 15.20 27.32 31.61
C ILE A 569 13.69 27.19 31.39
N LEU A 570 13.28 26.05 30.85
CA LEU A 570 11.88 25.74 30.54
C LEU A 570 11.00 25.72 31.80
N GLY A 571 11.45 25.04 32.85
CA GLY A 571 10.73 24.92 34.11
C GLY A 571 10.57 26.26 34.84
N ARG A 572 11.56 27.16 34.75
CA ARG A 572 11.44 28.52 35.29
C ARG A 572 10.39 29.33 34.54
N ALA A 573 10.37 29.29 33.21
CA ALA A 573 9.33 29.99 32.45
C ALA A 573 7.94 29.36 32.61
N MET A 574 7.83 28.03 32.75
CA MET A 574 6.56 27.37 33.04
C MET A 574 5.96 27.87 34.37
N ARG A 575 6.79 28.07 35.41
CA ARG A 575 6.36 28.67 36.68
C ARG A 575 5.94 30.14 36.50
N MET A 576 6.69 30.94 35.74
CA MET A 576 6.33 32.34 35.42
C MET A 576 5.05 32.44 34.57
N GLY A 577 4.80 31.43 33.74
CA GLY A 577 3.57 31.27 32.97
C GLY A 577 2.36 30.85 33.80
N SER A 578 2.55 30.56 35.08
CA SER A 578 1.54 30.03 35.99
C SER A 578 0.99 28.67 35.54
N LEU A 579 1.80 27.82 34.88
CA LEU A 579 1.42 26.45 34.52
C LEU A 579 1.44 25.54 35.75
N VAL A 580 0.46 24.63 35.84
CA VAL A 580 0.29 23.77 37.02
C VAL A 580 0.94 22.40 36.78
N PRO A 581 1.97 21.99 37.55
CA PRO A 581 2.54 20.65 37.45
C PRO A 581 1.56 19.60 37.97
N VAL A 582 1.39 18.50 37.25
CA VAL A 582 0.57 17.35 37.66
C VAL A 582 1.37 16.06 37.56
N ASP A 583 1.33 15.29 38.64
CA ASP A 583 1.84 13.92 38.71
C ASP A 583 0.66 12.97 38.47
N ARG A 584 0.73 12.21 37.36
CA ARG A 584 -0.35 11.30 36.95
C ARG A 584 -0.22 9.89 37.58
N GLY A 585 0.88 9.60 38.28
CA GLY A 585 1.18 8.30 38.87
C GLY A 585 0.87 8.20 40.37
N ASN A 586 0.65 9.31 41.06
CA ASN A 586 0.44 9.34 42.51
C ASN A 586 -0.93 9.93 42.89
N ARG A 587 -1.71 9.17 43.67
CA ARG A 587 -3.07 9.55 44.12
C ARG A 587 -3.05 10.69 45.15
N ASP A 588 -1.95 10.86 45.89
CA ASP A 588 -1.78 11.88 46.93
C ASP A 588 -1.32 13.24 46.38
N ALA A 589 -0.82 13.28 45.13
CA ALA A 589 -0.42 14.52 44.44
C ALA A 589 -1.60 15.44 44.06
N GLY A 590 -2.85 14.98 44.24
CA GLY A 590 -4.05 15.72 43.88
C GLY A 590 -4.26 17.00 44.68
N ILE A 591 -3.89 17.02 45.98
CA ILE A 591 -4.09 18.19 46.85
C ILE A 591 -3.17 19.34 46.46
N GLU A 592 -1.91 19.06 46.11
CA GLU A 592 -0.96 20.07 45.65
C GLU A 592 -1.41 20.69 44.32
N ALA A 593 -1.89 19.87 43.38
CA ALA A 593 -2.41 20.34 42.10
C ALA A 593 -3.63 21.27 42.29
N VAL A 594 -4.50 20.95 43.27
CA VAL A 594 -5.66 21.79 43.61
C VAL A 594 -5.22 23.14 44.19
N ARG A 595 -4.27 23.14 45.15
CA ARG A 595 -3.73 24.40 45.72
C ARG A 595 -3.08 25.27 44.65
N ALA A 596 -2.27 24.66 43.78
CA ALA A 596 -1.61 25.37 42.69
C ALA A 596 -2.64 25.96 41.71
N ALA A 597 -3.65 25.20 41.32
CA ALA A 597 -4.70 25.69 40.44
C ALA A 597 -5.55 26.81 41.08
N LYS A 598 -5.83 26.73 42.39
CA LYS A 598 -6.51 27.82 43.12
C LYS A 598 -5.70 29.11 43.11
N ALA A 599 -4.38 29.01 43.30
CA ALA A 599 -3.48 30.17 43.21
C ALA A 599 -3.51 30.80 41.81
N VAL A 600 -3.50 29.98 40.75
CA VAL A 600 -3.59 30.46 39.36
C VAL A 600 -4.90 31.19 39.10
N VAL A 601 -6.03 30.59 39.49
CA VAL A 601 -7.36 31.19 39.30
C VAL A 601 -7.51 32.48 40.12
N SER A 602 -6.93 32.55 41.33
CA SER A 602 -6.92 33.78 42.13
C SER A 602 -6.11 34.93 41.53
N GLN A 603 -5.18 34.64 40.60
CA GLN A 603 -4.45 35.66 39.83
C GLN A 603 -5.29 36.24 38.67
N GLY A 604 -6.55 35.81 38.52
CA GLY A 604 -7.42 36.22 37.42
C GLY A 604 -7.04 35.58 36.08
N LEU A 605 -6.42 34.39 36.12
CA LEU A 605 -6.09 33.60 34.94
C LEU A 605 -7.18 32.56 34.67
N ASN A 606 -7.41 32.30 33.38
CA ASN A 606 -8.23 31.17 32.96
C ASN A 606 -7.46 29.87 33.15
N MET A 607 -8.17 28.75 33.23
CA MET A 607 -7.56 27.43 33.27
C MET A 607 -8.33 26.45 32.39
N ILE A 608 -7.63 25.63 31.61
CA ILE A 608 -8.24 24.54 30.84
C ILE A 608 -7.88 23.17 31.42
N ILE A 609 -8.86 22.29 31.50
CA ILE A 609 -8.72 20.93 32.04
C ILE A 609 -9.38 19.92 31.10
N TYR A 610 -8.61 18.90 30.72
CA TYR A 610 -9.08 17.72 30.02
C TYR A 610 -9.66 16.72 31.03
N VAL A 611 -10.99 16.68 31.14
CA VAL A 611 -11.69 16.04 32.28
C VAL A 611 -11.59 14.52 32.31
N GLU A 612 -11.27 13.89 31.18
CA GLU A 612 -11.08 12.44 31.06
C GLU A 612 -9.70 11.98 31.58
N GLY A 613 -8.74 12.90 31.65
CA GLY A 613 -7.35 12.63 32.07
C GLY A 613 -6.48 11.86 31.07
N LYS A 614 -7.09 11.29 30.01
CA LYS A 614 -6.40 10.63 28.89
C LYS A 614 -7.15 10.91 27.59
N ARG A 615 -6.44 10.81 26.46
CA ARG A 615 -7.04 10.91 25.12
C ARG A 615 -7.92 9.68 24.83
N SER A 616 -9.11 9.91 24.28
CA SER A 616 -9.93 8.88 23.64
C SER A 616 -9.22 8.27 22.43
N PHE A 617 -9.49 6.99 22.14
CA PHE A 617 -8.88 6.28 21.01
C PHE A 617 -9.75 6.43 19.75
N ASP A 618 -11.06 6.28 19.91
CA ASP A 618 -12.07 6.28 18.86
C ASP A 618 -12.88 7.58 18.79
N GLY A 619 -12.52 8.58 19.61
CA GLY A 619 -13.23 9.86 19.68
C GLY A 619 -14.46 9.85 20.60
N LYS A 620 -14.84 8.69 21.17
CA LYS A 620 -15.96 8.59 22.11
C LYS A 620 -15.64 9.23 23.46
N LEU A 621 -16.66 9.75 24.12
CA LEU A 621 -16.55 10.40 25.43
C LEU A 621 -16.27 9.39 26.56
N LEU A 622 -15.06 9.44 27.13
CA LEU A 622 -14.62 8.60 28.24
C LEU A 622 -15.19 9.05 29.59
N PRO A 623 -15.12 8.21 30.64
CA PRO A 623 -15.49 8.59 32.00
C PRO A 623 -14.65 9.77 32.54
N PHE A 624 -15.30 10.71 33.21
CA PHE A 624 -14.66 11.89 33.77
C PHE A 624 -13.97 11.59 35.12
N LYS A 625 -12.87 12.28 35.39
CA LYS A 625 -12.19 12.25 36.69
C LYS A 625 -12.88 13.22 37.65
N LYS A 626 -12.96 12.85 38.94
CA LYS A 626 -13.60 13.69 39.97
C LYS A 626 -12.78 14.94 40.37
N GLY A 627 -11.46 14.88 40.24
CA GLY A 627 -10.53 15.93 40.69
C GLY A 627 -10.83 17.34 40.12
N PRO A 628 -11.02 17.48 38.79
CA PRO A 628 -11.40 18.76 38.16
C PRO A 628 -12.65 19.41 38.77
N PHE A 629 -13.64 18.63 39.17
CA PHE A 629 -14.91 19.14 39.73
C PHE A 629 -14.78 19.55 41.19
N TYR A 630 -13.99 18.80 41.96
CA TYR A 630 -13.61 19.23 43.31
C TYR A 630 -12.88 20.58 43.26
N LEU A 631 -11.92 20.73 42.33
CA LEU A 631 -11.22 21.98 42.10
C LEU A 631 -12.14 23.14 41.71
N ALA A 632 -13.11 22.90 40.82
CA ALA A 632 -14.06 23.94 40.43
C ALA A 632 -14.90 24.45 41.62
N MET A 633 -15.37 23.54 42.48
CA MET A 633 -16.10 23.92 43.71
C MET A 633 -15.20 24.71 44.69
N GLU A 634 -13.97 24.26 44.90
CA GLU A 634 -13.01 24.91 45.81
C GLU A 634 -12.54 26.29 45.34
N CYS A 635 -12.45 26.50 44.03
CA CYS A 635 -12.13 27.79 43.43
C CYS A 635 -13.34 28.74 43.42
N GLY A 636 -14.57 28.21 43.39
CA GLY A 636 -15.80 29.00 43.31
C GLY A 636 -15.95 29.81 42.03
N VAL A 637 -15.23 29.44 40.97
CA VAL A 637 -15.21 30.11 39.66
C VAL A 637 -16.06 29.33 38.65
N PRO A 638 -16.86 30.00 37.79
CA PRO A 638 -17.71 29.30 36.83
C PRO A 638 -16.93 28.39 35.88
N VAL A 639 -17.53 27.25 35.54
CA VAL A 639 -17.02 26.27 34.59
C VAL A 639 -17.62 26.56 33.22
N ILE A 640 -16.79 26.59 32.17
CA ILE A 640 -17.25 26.59 30.78
C ILE A 640 -16.97 25.21 30.18
N PRO A 641 -18.00 24.39 29.96
CA PRO A 641 -17.84 23.14 29.21
C PRO A 641 -17.44 23.45 27.76
N ILE A 642 -16.52 22.68 27.21
CA ILE A 642 -16.13 22.74 25.79
C ILE A 642 -16.28 21.35 25.18
N THR A 643 -17.03 21.25 24.09
CA THR A 643 -17.01 20.07 23.23
C THR A 643 -16.10 20.31 22.05
N ILE A 644 -15.10 19.45 21.84
CA ILE A 644 -14.28 19.42 20.63
C ILE A 644 -14.60 18.20 19.78
N VAL A 645 -14.79 18.44 18.48
CA VAL A 645 -15.13 17.41 17.48
C VAL A 645 -14.23 17.58 16.26
N GLY A 646 -13.72 16.47 15.75
CA GLY A 646 -13.00 16.40 14.48
C GLY A 646 -11.48 16.32 14.59
N THR A 647 -10.91 16.61 15.77
CA THR A 647 -9.45 16.50 15.98
C THR A 647 -8.97 15.05 16.01
N HIS A 648 -9.83 14.08 16.38
CA HIS A 648 -9.51 12.65 16.32
C HIS A 648 -9.37 12.14 14.87
N PHE A 649 -10.10 12.75 13.91
CA PHE A 649 -9.89 12.51 12.49
C PHE A 649 -8.65 13.21 11.96
N ALA A 650 -8.39 14.44 12.43
CA ALA A 650 -7.25 15.23 12.01
C ALA A 650 -5.92 14.61 12.44
N MET A 651 -5.81 14.15 13.70
CA MET A 651 -4.61 13.50 14.26
C MET A 651 -5.03 12.46 15.31
N PRO A 652 -5.23 11.20 14.90
CA PRO A 652 -5.59 10.10 15.80
C PRO A 652 -4.55 9.87 16.90
N LYS A 653 -4.97 9.27 18.02
CA LYS A 653 -4.12 9.11 19.22
C LYS A 653 -2.80 8.38 18.97
N THR A 654 -2.79 7.40 18.08
CA THR A 654 -1.65 6.54 17.73
C THR A 654 -0.72 7.14 16.69
N ARG A 655 -1.02 8.33 16.16
CA ARG A 655 -0.34 8.87 14.98
C ARG A 655 0.14 10.31 15.20
N PHE A 656 1.24 10.65 14.55
CA PHE A 656 1.79 12.00 14.56
C PHE A 656 1.43 12.82 13.30
N ALA A 657 0.99 12.17 12.23
CA ALA A 657 0.58 12.83 10.98
C ALA A 657 -0.78 13.52 11.11
N ILE A 658 -0.91 14.69 10.47
CA ILE A 658 -2.10 15.54 10.53
C ILE A 658 -2.77 15.67 9.17
N LYS A 659 -4.04 15.32 9.09
CA LYS A 659 -4.90 15.52 7.91
C LYS A 659 -5.59 16.90 7.97
N PRO A 660 -5.75 17.61 6.83
CA PRO A 660 -6.68 18.72 6.74
C PRO A 660 -8.08 18.27 7.16
N ALA A 661 -8.67 18.94 8.14
CA ALA A 661 -9.99 18.60 8.66
C ALA A 661 -10.72 19.85 9.12
N LYS A 662 -12.04 19.77 9.16
CA LYS A 662 -12.85 20.77 9.89
C LYS A 662 -12.92 20.33 11.35
N VAL A 663 -12.50 21.20 12.26
CA VAL A 663 -12.56 20.99 13.71
C VAL A 663 -13.54 21.98 14.29
N ARG A 664 -14.55 21.50 15.01
CA ARG A 664 -15.51 22.34 15.70
C ARG A 664 -15.18 22.39 17.19
N VAL A 665 -15.12 23.60 17.74
CA VAL A 665 -14.88 23.84 19.17
C VAL A 665 -16.08 24.60 19.73
N ILE A 666 -16.92 23.91 20.51
CA ILE A 666 -18.18 24.45 21.02
C ILE A 666 -17.97 24.88 22.46
N PHE A 667 -18.03 26.18 22.72
CA PHE A 667 -18.07 26.76 24.05
C PHE A 667 -19.53 26.81 24.53
N HIS A 668 -19.80 26.14 25.65
CA HIS A 668 -21.13 26.07 26.24
C HIS A 668 -21.35 27.18 27.28
N PRO A 669 -22.60 27.49 27.65
CA PRO A 669 -22.89 28.48 28.68
C PRO A 669 -22.18 28.18 30.01
N PRO A 670 -21.79 29.21 30.79
CA PRO A 670 -21.11 29.03 32.05
C PRO A 670 -22.00 28.34 33.09
N ILE A 671 -21.44 27.39 33.82
CA ILE A 671 -22.08 26.64 34.91
C ILE A 671 -21.42 27.08 36.21
N ASN A 672 -22.19 27.61 37.16
CA ASN A 672 -21.67 28.03 38.44
C ASN A 672 -21.59 26.84 39.41
N PRO A 673 -20.41 26.47 39.93
CA PRO A 673 -20.28 25.35 40.87
C PRO A 673 -21.13 25.49 42.14
N LYS A 674 -21.47 26.72 42.54
CA LYS A 674 -22.29 27.01 43.73
C LYS A 674 -23.73 26.54 43.61
N ASP A 675 -24.21 26.31 42.39
CA ASP A 675 -25.59 25.89 42.13
C ASP A 675 -25.80 24.38 42.37
N PHE A 676 -24.73 23.65 42.75
CA PHE A 676 -24.73 22.20 42.91
C PHE A 676 -24.33 21.81 44.33
N GLY A 677 -25.12 20.95 44.97
CA GLY A 677 -24.85 20.46 46.33
C GLY A 677 -23.69 19.47 46.44
N SER A 678 -23.22 18.91 45.33
CA SER A 678 -22.08 17.98 45.30
C SER A 678 -21.28 18.09 43.99
N ARG A 679 -20.01 17.67 44.04
CA ARG A 679 -19.14 17.61 42.85
C ARG A 679 -19.62 16.58 41.83
N GLU A 680 -20.29 15.52 42.30
CA GLU A 680 -20.88 14.50 41.44
C GLU A 680 -22.00 15.09 40.57
N CYS A 681 -22.90 15.90 41.15
CA CYS A 681 -23.95 16.59 40.37
C CYS A 681 -23.37 17.58 39.36
N LEU A 682 -22.32 18.33 39.72
CA LEU A 682 -21.63 19.21 38.80
C LEU A 682 -20.97 18.43 37.65
N MET A 683 -20.34 17.29 37.96
CA MET A 683 -19.72 16.41 36.98
C MET A 683 -20.73 15.85 35.98
N GLU A 684 -21.87 15.37 36.45
CA GLU A 684 -22.97 14.87 35.61
C GLU A 684 -23.50 15.97 34.69
N LYS A 685 -23.74 17.18 35.22
CA LYS A 685 -24.21 18.31 34.40
C LYS A 685 -23.20 18.69 33.31
N VAL A 686 -21.93 18.83 33.66
CA VAL A 686 -20.87 19.17 32.70
C VAL A 686 -20.72 18.05 31.66
N ARG A 687 -20.80 16.78 32.08
CA ARG A 687 -20.77 15.64 31.15
C ARG A 687 -21.92 15.70 30.16
N ALA A 688 -23.15 15.88 30.63
CA ALA A 688 -24.33 15.95 29.77
C ALA A 688 -24.22 17.10 28.73
N VAL A 689 -23.69 18.24 29.13
CA VAL A 689 -23.49 19.39 28.23
C VAL A 689 -22.41 19.09 27.18
N ILE A 690 -21.27 18.50 27.58
CA ILE A 690 -20.22 18.10 26.62
C ILE A 690 -20.76 17.05 25.65
N ASP A 691 -21.49 16.06 26.15
CA ASP A 691 -22.09 14.96 25.37
C ASP A 691 -23.12 15.49 24.36
N SER A 692 -23.94 16.49 24.74
CA SER A 692 -24.92 17.08 23.81
C SER A 692 -24.30 17.80 22.60
N GLY A 693 -23.03 18.22 22.72
CA GLY A 693 -22.30 18.84 21.62
C GLY A 693 -21.65 17.82 20.67
N LEU A 694 -21.66 16.53 21.01
CA LEU A 694 -21.06 15.47 20.19
C LEU A 694 -22.05 14.95 19.14
N PRO A 695 -21.57 14.54 17.95
CA PRO A 695 -22.33 13.71 17.03
C PRO A 695 -22.77 12.40 17.70
N GLU A 696 -23.91 11.85 17.26
CA GLU A 696 -24.57 10.71 17.91
C GLU A 696 -23.66 9.50 18.10
N GLU A 697 -22.85 9.16 17.09
CA GLU A 697 -21.89 8.05 17.11
C GLU A 697 -20.76 8.18 18.17
N TYR A 698 -20.49 9.39 18.67
CA TYR A 698 -19.45 9.65 19.69
C TYR A 698 -20.02 9.89 21.10
N ARG A 699 -21.35 9.95 21.22
CA ARG A 699 -22.02 10.15 22.51
C ARG A 699 -21.84 8.94 23.41
N SER A 700 -21.96 9.18 24.71
CA SER A 700 -21.95 8.08 25.67
C SER A 700 -23.24 7.26 25.58
N LEU A 701 -23.12 5.92 25.54
CA LEU A 701 -24.24 4.97 25.48
C LEU A 701 -25.26 5.10 26.64
N ALA A 702 -24.97 5.92 27.65
CA ALA A 702 -25.82 6.14 28.82
C ALA A 702 -26.98 7.13 28.57
N ALA A 703 -26.98 7.88 27.46
CA ALA A 703 -28.01 8.91 27.21
C ALA A 703 -29.28 8.38 26.51
N ALA A 704 -29.27 7.15 25.99
CA ALA A 704 -30.40 6.59 25.24
C ALA A 704 -31.58 6.10 26.11
N SER A 705 -31.41 6.01 27.44
CA SER A 705 -32.39 5.39 28.34
C SER A 705 -33.23 6.37 29.18
N LEU A 706 -33.23 7.67 28.87
CA LEU A 706 -33.97 8.70 29.64
C LEU A 706 -35.17 9.31 28.91
N HIS A 707 -35.56 8.79 27.74
CA HIS A 707 -36.69 9.34 26.96
C HIS A 707 -37.94 8.45 26.87
N GLU A 708 -37.98 7.29 27.53
CA GLU A 708 -39.23 6.52 27.67
C GLU A 708 -39.79 6.66 29.10
N GLY A 709 -40.64 7.68 29.29
CA GLY A 709 -41.52 7.75 30.45
C GLY A 709 -42.61 6.68 30.35
N PRO A 710 -43.05 6.07 31.47
CA PRO A 710 -44.04 5.01 31.44
C PRO A 710 -45.41 5.60 31.07
N SER A 711 -45.93 5.23 29.91
CA SER A 711 -47.33 5.43 29.55
C SER A 711 -48.21 4.57 30.46
N GLY A 712 -48.87 5.22 31.42
CA GLY A 712 -49.89 4.59 32.24
C GLY A 712 -51.10 4.21 31.39
N GLY A 713 -51.39 2.92 31.31
CA GLY A 713 -52.68 2.39 30.87
C GLY A 713 -53.50 1.96 32.08
N ARG A 714 -54.55 2.73 32.40
CA ARG A 714 -55.72 2.28 33.16
C ARG A 714 -56.79 1.84 32.16
N SER A 715 -57.54 0.82 32.59
CA SER A 715 -58.78 0.21 32.05
C SER A 715 -58.67 -0.50 30.71
#